data_AF-A0A1W1CD27-F1
#
_entry.id   AF-A0A1W1CD27-F1
#
_cell.length_a   1.000
_cell.length_b   1.000
_cell.length_c   1.000
_cell.angle_alpha   90.00
_cell.angle_beta   90.00
_cell.angle_gamma   90.00
#
_symmetry.space_group_name_H-M   'P 1'
#
loop_
_entity.id
_entity.type
_entity.pdbx_description
1 polymer ?
#
loop_
_entity_poly.entity_id
_entity_poly.type
_entity_poly.pdbx_seq_one_letter_code
_entity_poly.pdbx_strand_id
1 'polypeptide(L)'
;MINKSIFREYDIRGIFEKELNEQSVKLIGYYLGQKIGGNRVVSIGYDARSHSPILRDYLTSGLNSAGCKVLDMGMVATPVNYYSNYIDFDGITTDASIMITGSHNPSEYNGFKITVDKSPFFGDDIYSLGNEIIKNQNKNIIDNIEKREIDVKTPYIDFMVREFKHLKDLDIKLIIDGGNGVVDTVITDIFDALELTYEGLFLEPDGTFPNHHPDPSVEKNLVDVKEALAKNGDIAFAYDGDADRIAVLTHKHNIKGDQMALLYAMGIENPTVIGEVKCSQVMYDELERRGAKAIMYKTGHSNLKVKMRETGADLACEVSGHIFFKHRYYGYDDAIYATLRMLELIRDGIDLDAEIDTLPKVFSTEEIKVETTEEEKFAIIDKIKELLKNPSSNFPKILNIIDVDGVRINFEKGWGLVRASNTTPVLVTRFESTDENLAKEYETAVNNLILEAKESLKLIKKCLFPVAGYGTRFLPATKSIPKEMLPILTKPLIQYGVEEATEAGCTMIAMVTSKYKKAIENHFNTHTDIETSIAGSSKERLLDEVNSIMEKCTFSYVRQLEMKGLGHAIFTGAPLIDNEPFAVILPDDLCDNHGDGVLKQMINLYRKYPDYCIVAVEEIPPQDSNKYGVIAGSYLEKNLIKVENMVEKPEPKDAPSNLAIIGRYILIPEIFDILKETKPGKGGEIQITDALLTLAKQGKVLAYQFEGRRFDCGSVDGFVEATNFFYQNSKDFL
;
A
#
# COMPACT_ATOMS: atom_id res chain seq x y z
N MET A 1 -4.13 22.83 -3.43
CA MET A 1 -4.69 21.83 -2.50
C MET A 1 -3.52 21.03 -1.97
N ILE A 2 -3.42 20.78 -0.65
CA ILE A 2 -2.27 20.05 -0.09
C ILE A 2 -2.37 18.58 -0.51
N ASN A 3 -1.30 18.05 -1.10
CA ASN A 3 -1.27 16.68 -1.62
C ASN A 3 -1.07 15.69 -0.46
N LYS A 4 -1.94 14.68 -0.35
CA LYS A 4 -1.85 13.65 0.70
C LYS A 4 -0.56 12.82 0.58
N SER A 5 0.00 12.68 -0.62
CA SER A 5 1.19 11.85 -0.86
C SER A 5 2.48 12.37 -0.24
N ILE A 6 2.52 13.61 0.27
CA ILE A 6 3.71 14.11 0.97
C ILE A 6 3.87 13.53 2.37
N PHE A 7 2.77 13.08 2.99
CA PHE A 7 2.76 12.46 4.31
C PHE A 7 3.06 10.98 4.16
N ARG A 8 4.31 10.56 4.42
CA ARG A 8 4.78 9.19 4.22
C ARG A 8 4.93 8.47 5.56
N GLU A 9 5.24 7.18 5.50
CA GLU A 9 5.36 6.33 6.70
C GLU A 9 6.44 6.82 7.67
N TYR A 10 7.61 7.29 7.21
CA TYR A 10 8.72 7.62 8.10
C TYR A 10 8.99 9.12 8.25
N ASP A 11 8.52 9.91 7.28
CA ASP A 11 8.80 11.33 7.14
C ASP A 11 7.73 12.04 6.32
N ILE A 12 7.87 13.35 6.20
CA ILE A 12 7.13 14.14 5.21
C ILE A 12 8.11 14.47 4.08
N ARG A 13 7.73 14.25 2.82
CA ARG A 13 8.61 14.50 1.66
C ARG A 13 7.82 15.00 0.45
N GLY A 14 8.32 16.04 -0.21
CA GLY A 14 7.71 16.56 -1.43
C GLY A 14 8.64 17.47 -2.21
N ILE A 15 8.19 17.89 -3.39
CA ILE A 15 8.93 18.84 -4.24
C ILE A 15 8.70 20.27 -3.75
N PHE A 16 9.77 21.06 -3.61
CA PHE A 16 9.72 22.47 -3.22
C PHE A 16 8.84 23.30 -4.18
N GLU A 17 8.11 24.29 -3.63
CA GLU A 17 7.06 25.11 -4.26
C GLU A 17 5.83 24.37 -4.77
N LYS A 18 5.99 23.17 -5.34
CA LYS A 18 4.88 22.38 -5.87
C LYS A 18 4.05 21.75 -4.75
N GLU A 19 4.71 21.04 -3.85
CA GLU A 19 4.06 20.28 -2.78
C GLU A 19 4.47 20.80 -1.40
N LEU A 20 5.73 21.21 -1.25
CA LEU A 20 6.26 21.91 -0.08
C LEU A 20 6.41 23.40 -0.39
N ASN A 21 5.31 24.13 -0.21
CA ASN A 21 5.25 25.60 -0.32
C ASN A 21 4.93 26.26 1.03
N GLU A 22 4.97 27.59 1.04
CA GLU A 22 4.68 28.43 2.20
C GLU A 22 3.45 27.97 2.99
N GLN A 23 2.29 27.87 2.33
CA GLN A 23 1.03 27.50 2.97
C GLN A 23 1.11 26.09 3.59
N SER A 24 1.59 25.11 2.82
CA SER A 24 1.68 23.72 3.29
C SER A 24 2.62 23.58 4.49
N VAL A 25 3.77 24.26 4.47
CA VAL A 25 4.83 24.11 5.47
C VAL A 25 4.49 24.88 6.75
N LYS A 26 3.87 26.05 6.64
CA LYS A 26 3.28 26.75 7.79
C LYS A 26 2.20 25.92 8.48
N LEU A 27 1.35 25.25 7.72
CA LEU A 27 0.34 24.35 8.29
C LEU A 27 0.96 23.11 8.93
N ILE A 28 1.99 22.51 8.31
CA ILE A 28 2.77 21.43 8.92
C ILE A 28 3.32 21.90 10.27
N GLY A 29 4.00 23.04 10.32
CA GLY A 29 4.55 23.58 11.57
C GLY A 29 3.47 23.84 12.63
N TYR A 30 2.34 24.41 12.23
CA TYR A 30 1.24 24.72 13.17
C TYR A 30 0.64 23.45 13.78
N TYR A 31 0.18 22.50 12.96
CA TYR A 31 -0.47 21.30 13.47
C TYR A 31 0.51 20.36 14.17
N LEU A 32 1.77 20.31 13.72
CA LEU A 32 2.82 19.59 14.43
C LEU A 32 3.08 20.22 15.81
N GLY A 33 3.19 21.55 15.90
CA GLY A 33 3.34 22.25 17.18
C GLY A 33 2.16 22.03 18.14
N GLN A 34 0.93 21.94 17.62
CA GLN A 34 -0.25 21.56 18.42
C GLN A 34 -0.12 20.13 18.97
N LYS A 35 0.32 19.17 18.15
CA LYS A 35 0.54 17.78 18.58
C LYS A 35 1.68 17.65 19.58
N ILE A 36 2.76 18.42 19.42
CA ILE A 36 3.91 18.42 20.34
C ILE A 36 3.51 19.02 21.70
N GLY A 37 2.69 20.08 21.71
CA GLY A 37 2.09 20.63 22.93
C GLY A 37 2.35 22.11 23.18
N GLY A 38 2.32 22.96 22.16
CA GLY A 38 2.28 24.41 22.29
C GLY A 38 3.53 24.99 22.96
N ASN A 39 3.65 25.01 24.28
CA ASN A 39 4.74 25.67 25.02
C ASN A 39 6.10 24.93 25.03
N ARG A 40 6.28 23.94 24.15
CA ARG A 40 7.48 23.09 24.10
C ARG A 40 8.56 23.71 23.21
N VAL A 41 9.80 23.30 23.45
CA VAL A 41 10.99 23.77 22.74
C VAL A 41 11.28 22.84 21.57
N VAL A 42 11.29 23.39 20.36
CA VAL A 42 11.51 22.64 19.12
C VAL A 42 12.78 23.15 18.44
N SER A 43 13.76 22.28 18.24
CA SER A 43 14.98 22.64 17.51
C SER A 43 14.89 22.24 16.04
N ILE A 44 15.30 23.12 15.14
CA ILE A 44 15.29 22.91 13.70
C ILE A 44 16.71 22.95 13.16
N GLY A 45 17.05 21.99 12.31
CA GLY A 45 18.30 21.96 11.54
C GLY A 45 17.98 21.59 10.11
N TYR A 46 18.91 21.83 9.19
CA TYR A 46 18.65 21.59 7.78
C TYR A 46 19.86 21.15 6.95
N ASP A 47 19.61 20.47 5.83
CA ASP A 47 20.64 19.99 4.91
C ASP A 47 21.12 21.06 3.90
N ALA A 48 21.98 20.66 2.95
CA ALA A 48 22.63 21.55 1.97
C ALA A 48 21.67 22.18 0.95
N ARG A 49 20.40 21.77 0.90
CA ARG A 49 19.47 22.19 -0.17
C ARG A 49 19.20 23.68 -0.10
N SER A 50 19.27 24.34 -1.25
CA SER A 50 19.16 25.80 -1.35
C SER A 50 17.84 26.37 -0.83
N HIS A 51 16.76 25.58 -0.85
CA HIS A 51 15.43 25.95 -0.35
C HIS A 51 15.21 25.62 1.13
N SER A 52 16.13 24.90 1.79
CA SER A 52 16.02 24.53 3.20
C SER A 52 15.86 25.73 4.16
N PRO A 53 16.63 26.83 4.03
CA PRO A 53 16.45 28.02 4.89
C PRO A 53 15.06 28.67 4.76
N ILE A 54 14.48 28.63 3.55
CA ILE A 54 13.13 29.17 3.28
C ILE A 54 12.08 28.29 3.96
N LEU A 55 12.20 26.97 3.81
CA LEU A 55 11.30 26.00 4.45
C LEU A 55 11.38 26.08 5.98
N ARG A 56 12.58 26.32 6.54
CA ARG A 56 12.77 26.58 7.97
C ARG A 56 11.93 27.77 8.43
N ASP A 57 11.93 28.88 7.69
CA ASP A 57 11.21 30.08 8.08
C ASP A 57 9.68 29.89 8.02
N TYR A 58 9.19 29.15 7.02
CA TYR A 58 7.78 28.75 6.96
C TYR A 58 7.39 27.83 8.12
N LEU A 59 8.24 26.84 8.43
CA LEU A 59 8.01 25.89 9.52
C LEU A 59 8.01 26.61 10.87
N THR A 60 8.95 27.53 11.07
CA THR A 60 9.07 28.40 12.26
C THR A 60 7.80 29.21 12.47
N SER A 61 7.25 29.82 11.42
CA SER A 61 5.98 30.56 11.51
C SER A 61 4.81 29.69 11.97
N GLY A 62 4.73 28.45 11.46
CA GLY A 62 3.76 27.47 11.93
C GLY A 62 3.92 27.14 13.41
N LEU A 63 5.12 26.75 13.82
CA LEU A 63 5.46 26.36 15.19
C LEU A 63 5.21 27.50 16.19
N ASN A 64 5.65 28.71 15.87
CA ASN A 64 5.41 29.90 16.69
C ASN A 64 3.91 30.19 16.81
N SER A 65 3.14 30.06 15.72
CA SER A 65 1.68 30.22 15.77
C SER A 65 1.00 29.14 16.62
N ALA A 66 1.63 27.99 16.84
CA ALA A 66 1.15 26.95 17.74
C ALA A 66 1.55 27.18 19.21
N GLY A 67 2.46 28.14 19.47
CA GLY A 67 2.98 28.48 20.80
C GLY A 67 4.37 27.93 21.09
N CYS A 68 5.01 27.22 20.14
CA CYS A 68 6.31 26.58 20.35
C CYS A 68 7.44 27.60 20.40
N LYS A 69 8.50 27.26 21.12
CA LYS A 69 9.75 28.02 21.12
C LYS A 69 10.71 27.37 20.15
N VAL A 70 11.14 28.10 19.13
CA VAL A 70 11.99 27.56 18.07
C VAL A 70 13.46 27.85 18.34
N LEU A 71 14.28 26.81 18.32
CA LEU A 71 15.75 26.89 18.29
C LEU A 71 16.24 26.57 16.87
N ASP A 72 17.20 27.31 16.35
CA ASP A 72 17.77 27.13 15.01
C ASP A 72 19.22 26.67 15.10
N MET A 73 19.50 25.49 14.54
CA MET A 73 20.83 24.90 14.48
C MET A 73 21.58 25.31 13.20
N GLY A 74 20.89 25.88 12.22
CA GLY A 74 21.44 26.13 10.90
C GLY A 74 21.65 24.84 10.09
N MET A 75 22.68 24.85 9.25
CA MET A 75 23.05 23.72 8.42
C MET A 75 23.83 22.68 9.22
N VAL A 76 23.29 21.47 9.34
CA VAL A 76 23.84 20.37 10.14
C VAL A 76 23.53 19.02 9.50
N ALA A 77 24.29 17.99 9.83
CA ALA A 77 23.92 16.60 9.51
C ALA A 77 22.69 16.13 10.30
N THR A 78 21.92 15.19 9.74
CA THR A 78 20.77 14.56 10.42
C THR A 78 21.13 13.98 11.80
N PRO A 79 22.24 13.23 11.98
CA PRO A 79 22.64 12.77 13.32
C PRO A 79 22.97 13.90 14.30
N VAL A 80 23.49 15.03 13.84
CA VAL A 80 23.73 16.21 14.70
C VAL A 80 22.40 16.82 15.15
N ASN A 81 21.40 16.85 14.27
CA ASN A 81 20.03 17.22 14.66
C ASN A 81 19.47 16.27 15.72
N TYR A 82 19.66 14.95 15.59
CA TYR A 82 19.23 14.00 16.61
C TYR A 82 19.95 14.21 17.95
N TYR A 83 21.26 14.49 17.92
CA TYR A 83 22.07 14.76 19.11
C TYR A 83 21.55 15.93 19.95
N SER A 84 20.93 16.94 19.32
CA SER A 84 20.32 18.08 20.03
C SER A 84 19.28 17.67 21.09
N ASN A 85 18.65 16.49 20.94
CA ASN A 85 17.69 15.96 21.93
C ASN A 85 18.36 15.43 23.21
N TYR A 86 19.69 15.30 23.23
CA TYR A 86 20.45 14.68 24.30
C TYR A 86 21.37 15.63 25.06
N ILE A 87 21.40 16.90 24.66
CA ILE A 87 22.22 17.95 25.28
C ILE A 87 21.36 19.10 25.79
N ASP A 88 21.99 20.01 26.53
CA ASP A 88 21.38 21.21 27.11
C ASP A 88 22.10 22.46 26.58
N PHE A 89 21.32 23.52 26.31
CA PHE A 89 21.77 24.81 25.78
C PHE A 89 21.50 25.91 26.81
N ASP A 90 22.40 26.04 27.79
CA ASP A 90 22.29 27.01 28.89
C ASP A 90 20.99 26.89 29.71
N GLY A 91 20.65 25.66 30.11
CA GLY A 91 19.42 25.33 30.84
C GLY A 91 18.19 25.16 29.95
N ILE A 92 18.36 25.15 28.62
CA ILE A 92 17.30 24.83 27.66
C ILE A 92 17.54 23.44 27.07
N THR A 93 16.59 22.55 27.30
CA THR A 93 16.54 21.24 26.64
C THR A 93 15.49 21.25 25.53
N THR A 94 15.77 20.48 24.48
CA THR A 94 14.86 20.31 23.34
C THR A 94 13.83 19.23 23.66
N ASP A 95 12.55 19.52 23.42
CA ASP A 95 11.45 18.56 23.53
C ASP A 95 11.22 17.80 22.21
N ALA A 96 11.50 18.44 21.08
CA ALA A 96 11.38 17.87 19.75
C ALA A 96 12.43 18.44 18.80
N SER A 97 12.95 17.63 17.88
CA SER A 97 13.83 18.10 16.81
C SER A 97 13.24 17.80 15.44
N ILE A 98 13.40 18.74 14.52
CA ILE A 98 12.96 18.60 13.14
C ILE A 98 14.16 18.83 12.23
N MET A 99 14.48 17.83 11.42
CA MET A 99 15.50 17.93 10.38
C MET A 99 14.83 18.19 9.04
N ILE A 100 15.12 19.34 8.44
CA ILE A 100 14.66 19.70 7.09
C ILE A 100 15.66 19.12 6.10
N THR A 101 15.24 18.08 5.41
CA THR A 101 16.11 17.40 4.46
C THR A 101 15.32 16.73 3.37
N GLY A 102 15.91 16.66 2.16
CA GLY A 102 15.47 15.75 1.09
C GLY A 102 16.19 14.40 1.11
N SER A 103 17.08 14.17 2.08
CA SER A 103 17.98 13.02 2.16
C SER A 103 18.70 12.80 0.83
N HIS A 104 18.76 11.57 0.36
CA HIS A 104 19.25 11.21 -0.97
C HIS A 104 18.30 11.55 -2.13
N ASN A 105 17.20 12.29 -2.01
CA ASN A 105 16.36 12.58 -3.20
C ASN A 105 17.05 13.58 -4.16
N PRO A 106 16.60 13.73 -5.42
CA PRO A 106 17.06 14.81 -6.32
C PRO A 106 16.89 16.22 -5.69
N SER A 107 17.64 17.22 -6.16
CA SER A 107 17.79 18.54 -5.52
C SER A 107 16.48 19.32 -5.31
N GLU A 108 15.47 19.11 -6.14
CA GLU A 108 14.15 19.74 -6.03
C GLU A 108 13.29 19.23 -4.87
N TYR A 109 13.63 18.08 -4.28
CA TYR A 109 12.92 17.52 -3.13
C TYR A 109 13.37 18.15 -1.82
N ASN A 110 12.47 18.21 -0.84
CA ASN A 110 12.81 18.39 0.57
C ASN A 110 11.82 17.61 1.43
N GLY A 111 11.92 17.74 2.75
CA GLY A 111 11.11 16.99 3.70
C GLY A 111 11.45 17.28 5.14
N PHE A 112 10.80 16.55 6.04
CA PHE A 112 10.91 16.71 7.48
C PHE A 112 11.05 15.34 8.15
N LYS A 113 12.21 15.08 8.76
CA LYS A 113 12.40 13.98 9.73
C LYS A 113 12.13 14.54 11.12
N ILE A 114 11.19 13.95 11.85
CA ILE A 114 10.66 14.53 13.09
C ILE A 114 10.93 13.59 14.27
N THR A 115 11.49 14.15 15.33
CA THR A 115 11.68 13.48 16.63
C THR A 115 10.94 14.26 17.71
N VAL A 116 10.14 13.58 18.52
CA VAL A 116 9.43 14.16 19.68
C VAL A 116 9.73 13.29 20.89
N ASP A 117 10.14 13.87 22.01
CA ASP A 117 10.50 13.13 23.22
C ASP A 117 11.52 12.01 22.95
N LYS A 118 12.58 12.35 22.20
CA LYS A 118 13.63 11.43 21.76
C LYS A 118 13.11 10.23 20.94
N SER A 119 11.88 10.29 20.44
CA SER A 119 11.20 9.22 19.73
C SER A 119 10.86 9.66 18.30
N PRO A 120 11.00 8.78 17.29
CA PRO A 120 10.60 9.15 15.94
C PRO A 120 9.09 9.40 15.88
N PHE A 121 8.67 10.43 15.14
CA PHE A 121 7.28 10.73 14.85
C PHE A 121 6.96 10.22 13.44
N PHE A 122 6.19 9.14 13.33
CA PHE A 122 6.06 8.36 12.09
C PHE A 122 4.72 7.60 12.02
N GLY A 123 4.41 6.99 10.87
CA GLY A 123 3.22 6.17 10.64
C GLY A 123 1.92 6.95 10.86
N ASP A 124 1.05 6.41 11.71
CA ASP A 124 -0.25 7.01 12.06
C ASP A 124 -0.15 8.44 12.61
N ASP A 125 0.97 8.81 13.24
CA ASP A 125 1.20 10.17 13.71
C ASP A 125 1.32 11.16 12.55
N ILE A 126 2.08 10.80 11.50
CA ILE A 126 2.23 11.59 10.28
C ILE A 126 0.93 11.57 9.47
N TYR A 127 0.27 10.41 9.33
CA TYR A 127 -0.99 10.32 8.59
C TYR A 127 -2.12 11.11 9.25
N SER A 128 -2.22 11.04 10.58
CA SER A 128 -3.22 11.82 11.33
C SER A 128 -2.95 13.32 11.23
N LEU A 129 -1.69 13.74 11.30
CA LEU A 129 -1.27 15.13 11.04
C LEU A 129 -1.70 15.58 9.63
N GLY A 130 -1.43 14.76 8.61
CA GLY A 130 -1.79 15.06 7.22
C GLY A 130 -3.30 15.19 7.01
N ASN A 131 -4.09 14.28 7.59
CA ASN A 131 -5.56 14.33 7.54
C ASN A 131 -6.10 15.63 8.17
N GLU A 132 -5.53 16.05 9.30
CA GLU A 132 -5.91 17.29 9.99
C GLU A 132 -5.56 18.54 9.18
N ILE A 133 -4.38 18.57 8.56
CA ILE A 133 -3.94 19.65 7.67
C ILE A 133 -4.86 19.76 6.45
N ILE A 134 -5.15 18.65 5.77
CA ILE A 134 -5.98 18.63 4.56
C ILE A 134 -7.39 19.13 4.87
N LYS A 135 -7.97 18.69 5.99
CA LYS A 135 -9.30 19.13 6.46
C LYS A 135 -9.35 20.64 6.70
N ASN A 136 -8.23 21.25 7.08
CA ASN A 136 -8.14 22.66 7.47
C ASN A 136 -7.19 23.49 6.58
N GLN A 137 -7.01 23.08 5.31
CA GLN A 137 -6.00 23.66 4.41
C GLN A 137 -6.18 25.16 4.10
N ASN A 138 -7.35 25.72 4.39
CA ASN A 138 -7.67 27.14 4.20
C ASN A 138 -7.28 28.02 5.41
N LYS A 139 -6.77 27.43 6.50
CA LYS A 139 -6.31 28.19 7.66
C LYS A 139 -5.11 29.06 7.27
N ASN A 140 -5.17 30.35 7.57
CA ASN A 140 -4.06 31.25 7.35
C ASN A 140 -3.15 31.27 8.58
N ILE A 141 -1.84 31.19 8.36
CA ILE A 141 -0.80 31.31 9.40
C ILE A 141 0.03 32.55 9.06
N ILE A 142 0.07 33.49 10.00
CA ILE A 142 0.83 34.75 9.85
C ILE A 142 2.31 34.45 9.99
N ASP A 143 3.15 35.19 9.25
CA ASP A 143 4.60 35.10 9.39
C ASP A 143 5.04 35.47 10.80
N ASN A 144 5.79 34.55 11.41
CA ASN A 144 6.56 34.80 12.61
C ASN A 144 7.80 33.90 12.59
N ILE A 145 8.91 34.45 12.10
CA ILE A 145 10.17 33.72 11.95
C ILE A 145 11.10 33.85 13.17
N GLU A 146 10.56 34.29 14.31
CA GLU A 146 11.32 34.42 15.57
C GLU A 146 11.87 33.06 16.01
N LYS A 147 13.18 33.02 16.25
CA LYS A 147 13.92 31.82 16.64
C LYS A 147 15.19 32.21 17.39
N ARG A 148 15.70 31.32 18.24
CA ARG A 148 17.01 31.47 18.90
C ARG A 148 18.03 30.56 18.21
N GLU A 149 19.12 31.14 17.72
CA GLU A 149 20.23 30.34 17.19
C GLU A 149 20.95 29.58 18.32
N ILE A 150 21.33 28.34 18.04
CA ILE A 150 22.06 27.45 18.94
C ILE A 150 23.20 26.74 18.19
N ASP A 151 24.27 26.44 18.92
CA ASP A 151 25.39 25.63 18.39
C ASP A 151 25.33 24.21 18.94
N VAL A 152 25.04 23.27 18.05
CA VAL A 152 25.00 21.82 18.35
C VAL A 152 26.25 21.13 17.81
N LYS A 153 26.93 21.74 16.86
CA LYS A 153 28.07 21.14 16.16
C LYS A 153 29.26 21.01 17.09
N THR A 154 29.61 22.07 17.82
CA THR A 154 30.74 22.00 18.76
C THR A 154 30.55 20.94 19.84
N PRO A 155 29.42 20.88 20.57
CA PRO A 155 29.19 19.80 21.54
C PRO A 155 29.18 18.38 20.95
N TYR A 156 28.79 18.23 19.68
CA TYR A 156 28.82 16.96 18.95
C TYR A 156 30.26 16.57 18.61
N ILE A 157 31.04 17.49 18.04
CA ILE A 157 32.46 17.29 17.73
C ILE A 157 33.23 16.94 19.01
N ASP A 158 33.05 17.71 20.09
CA ASP A 158 33.69 17.46 21.38
C ASP A 158 33.36 16.08 21.94
N PHE A 159 32.10 15.63 21.79
CA PHE A 159 31.70 14.28 22.16
C PHE A 159 32.47 13.24 21.35
N MET A 160 32.48 13.36 20.02
CA MET A 160 33.18 12.41 19.14
C MET A 160 34.68 12.35 19.45
N VAL A 161 35.35 13.49 19.50
CA VAL A 161 36.78 13.58 19.81
C VAL A 161 37.09 12.96 21.17
N ARG A 162 36.25 13.19 22.18
CA ARG A 162 36.46 12.60 23.51
C ARG A 162 36.28 11.08 23.51
N GLU A 163 35.21 10.56 22.91
CA GLU A 163 34.91 9.13 22.90
C GLU A 163 35.91 8.35 22.04
N PHE A 164 36.44 8.97 20.99
CA PHE A 164 37.36 8.38 20.03
C PHE A 164 38.81 8.87 20.12
N LYS A 165 39.18 9.53 21.23
CA LYS A 165 40.55 10.06 21.46
C LYS A 165 41.67 9.04 21.28
N HIS A 166 41.35 7.75 21.39
CA HIS A 166 42.30 6.65 21.26
C HIS A 166 42.66 6.35 19.80
N LEU A 167 41.89 6.88 18.82
CA LEU A 167 42.20 6.88 17.40
C LEU A 167 43.22 7.96 17.01
N LYS A 168 43.66 8.79 17.95
CA LYS A 168 44.61 9.86 17.66
C LYS A 168 45.87 9.30 17.01
N ASP A 169 46.34 9.95 15.93
CA ASP A 169 47.53 9.56 15.17
C ASP A 169 47.44 8.15 14.55
N LEU A 170 46.23 7.64 14.27
CA LEU A 170 46.06 6.37 13.58
C LEU A 170 46.71 6.45 12.18
N ASP A 171 47.69 5.58 11.94
CA ASP A 171 48.47 5.51 10.70
C ASP A 171 47.67 4.81 9.59
N ILE A 172 46.64 5.50 9.11
CA ILE A 172 45.79 5.10 8.00
C ILE A 172 45.38 6.34 7.22
N LYS A 173 45.42 6.28 5.89
CA LYS A 173 44.93 7.34 5.03
C LYS A 173 43.49 7.09 4.58
N LEU A 174 42.60 7.94 5.04
CA LEU A 174 41.16 7.88 4.76
C LEU A 174 40.82 8.61 3.46
N ILE A 175 39.90 8.08 2.68
CA ILE A 175 39.20 8.84 1.63
C ILE A 175 37.76 9.07 2.10
N ILE A 176 37.29 10.31 2.06
CA ILE A 176 35.89 10.63 2.38
C ILE A 176 35.20 11.31 1.22
N ASP A 177 34.00 10.86 0.89
CA ASP A 177 33.17 11.43 -0.16
C ASP A 177 31.86 11.96 0.41
N GLY A 178 31.73 13.29 0.43
CA GLY A 178 30.56 13.98 0.94
C GLY A 178 29.41 14.11 -0.07
N GLY A 179 29.64 13.87 -1.37
CA GLY A 179 28.63 14.05 -2.42
C GLY A 179 27.94 15.42 -2.43
N ASN A 180 28.62 16.47 -1.96
CA ASN A 180 28.09 17.81 -1.70
C ASN A 180 26.93 17.86 -0.67
N GLY A 181 26.78 16.82 0.15
CA GLY A 181 25.90 16.77 1.31
C GLY A 181 26.45 17.55 2.51
N VAL A 182 25.96 17.21 3.71
CA VAL A 182 26.29 17.95 4.95
C VAL A 182 27.22 17.23 5.91
N VAL A 183 27.86 16.13 5.50
CA VAL A 183 28.80 15.40 6.39
C VAL A 183 29.93 16.30 6.89
N ASP A 184 30.43 17.20 6.04
CA ASP A 184 31.52 18.12 6.36
C ASP A 184 31.09 19.35 7.16
N THR A 185 29.85 19.36 7.66
CA THR A 185 29.50 20.31 8.71
C THR A 185 30.22 20.01 10.03
N VAL A 186 30.74 18.79 10.20
CA VAL A 186 31.44 18.35 11.43
C VAL A 186 32.59 17.36 11.21
N ILE A 187 32.64 16.57 10.12
CA ILE A 187 33.54 15.40 10.08
C ILE A 187 35.03 15.75 10.00
N THR A 188 35.41 16.77 9.22
CA THR A 188 36.81 17.19 9.12
C THR A 188 37.32 17.82 10.40
N ASP A 189 36.50 18.62 11.09
CA ASP A 189 36.84 19.14 12.42
C ASP A 189 37.13 18.01 13.42
N ILE A 190 36.37 16.90 13.36
CA ILE A 190 36.63 15.71 14.18
C ILE A 190 37.95 15.04 13.78
N PHE A 191 38.20 14.88 12.47
CA PHE A 191 39.41 14.23 11.96
C PHE A 191 40.66 15.04 12.27
N ASP A 192 40.62 16.36 12.08
CA ASP A 192 41.69 17.28 12.41
C ASP A 192 42.00 17.27 13.92
N ALA A 193 40.97 17.27 14.77
CA ALA A 193 41.14 17.19 16.22
C ALA A 193 41.71 15.84 16.70
N LEU A 194 41.50 14.77 15.93
CA LEU A 194 42.07 13.45 16.14
C LEU A 194 43.40 13.24 15.37
N GLU A 195 43.90 14.26 14.65
CA GLU A 195 45.15 14.17 13.86
C GLU A 195 45.11 13.00 12.84
N LEU A 196 43.95 12.73 12.25
CA LEU A 196 43.76 11.69 11.24
C LEU A 196 44.18 12.19 9.85
N THR A 197 44.83 11.33 9.06
CA THR A 197 45.19 11.66 7.68
C THR A 197 44.04 11.31 6.74
N TYR A 198 43.51 12.29 6.01
CA TYR A 198 42.42 12.05 5.07
C TYR A 198 42.54 12.86 3.77
N GLU A 199 41.81 12.43 2.75
CA GLU A 199 41.57 13.15 1.50
C GLU A 199 40.06 13.24 1.25
N GLY A 200 39.57 14.45 1.03
CA GLY A 200 38.15 14.74 0.88
C GLY A 200 37.73 14.93 -0.57
N LEU A 201 36.63 14.31 -0.96
CA LEU A 201 35.91 14.52 -2.21
C LEU A 201 34.58 15.19 -1.93
N PHE A 202 34.28 16.22 -2.73
CA PHE A 202 32.96 16.88 -2.77
C PHE A 202 32.42 17.26 -1.38
N LEU A 203 33.30 17.75 -0.49
CA LEU A 203 32.94 18.01 0.91
C LEU A 203 32.15 19.30 1.11
N GLU A 204 32.39 20.32 0.28
CA GLU A 204 31.63 21.58 0.37
C GLU A 204 30.13 21.33 0.13
N PRO A 205 29.26 21.66 1.10
CA PRO A 205 27.82 21.50 0.94
C PRO A 205 27.28 22.35 -0.22
N ASP A 206 26.68 21.69 -1.22
CA ASP A 206 26.03 22.32 -2.36
C ASP A 206 24.78 21.53 -2.73
N GLY A 207 23.62 22.10 -2.40
CA GLY A 207 22.31 21.50 -2.64
C GLY A 207 21.91 21.31 -4.11
N THR A 208 22.72 21.78 -5.07
CA THR A 208 22.56 21.44 -6.49
C THR A 208 23.15 20.08 -6.84
N PHE A 209 23.98 19.51 -5.95
CA PHE A 209 24.70 18.24 -6.12
C PHE A 209 25.43 18.15 -7.48
N PRO A 210 26.39 19.05 -7.76
CA PRO A 210 26.94 19.27 -9.09
C PRO A 210 27.84 18.13 -9.61
N ASN A 211 28.29 17.22 -8.74
CA ASN A 211 29.23 16.15 -9.10
C ASN A 211 28.50 14.84 -9.39
N HIS A 212 28.13 14.10 -8.34
CA HIS A 212 27.21 12.99 -8.40
C HIS A 212 26.14 13.15 -7.32
N HIS A 213 25.10 12.34 -7.43
CA HIS A 213 24.01 12.34 -6.47
C HIS A 213 24.48 11.71 -5.14
N PRO A 214 24.19 12.30 -3.96
CA PRO A 214 24.67 11.78 -2.67
C PRO A 214 23.81 10.62 -2.18
N ASP A 215 23.92 9.50 -2.88
CA ASP A 215 23.31 8.22 -2.54
C ASP A 215 24.38 7.11 -2.64
N PRO A 216 25.07 6.79 -1.54
CA PRO A 216 26.16 5.82 -1.54
C PRO A 216 25.65 4.38 -1.68
N SER A 217 24.33 4.15 -1.65
CA SER A 217 23.77 2.82 -1.91
C SER A 217 23.84 2.44 -3.40
N VAL A 218 23.99 3.43 -4.29
CA VAL A 218 24.01 3.23 -5.75
C VAL A 218 25.45 3.21 -6.26
N GLU A 219 25.83 2.09 -6.87
CA GLU A 219 27.20 1.82 -7.33
C GLU A 219 27.79 2.91 -8.26
N LYS A 220 26.96 3.51 -9.12
CA LYS A 220 27.39 4.57 -10.04
C LYS A 220 27.88 5.84 -9.33
N ASN A 221 27.42 6.09 -8.10
CA ASN A 221 27.79 7.25 -7.30
C ASN A 221 29.09 7.00 -6.51
N LEU A 222 29.66 5.80 -6.58
CA LEU A 222 30.89 5.42 -5.87
C LEU A 222 32.13 5.42 -6.77
N VAL A 223 32.01 5.86 -8.02
CA VAL A 223 33.10 5.81 -9.00
C VAL A 223 34.28 6.68 -8.57
N ASP A 224 34.02 7.94 -8.21
CA ASP A 224 35.07 8.90 -7.86
C ASP A 224 35.81 8.51 -6.57
N VAL A 225 35.07 8.10 -5.53
CA VAL A 225 35.66 7.62 -4.27
C VAL A 225 36.48 6.34 -4.46
N LYS A 226 36.08 5.44 -5.34
CA LYS A 226 36.88 4.24 -5.68
C LYS A 226 38.15 4.60 -6.44
N GLU A 227 38.10 5.58 -7.35
CA GLU A 227 39.30 6.06 -8.02
C GLU A 227 40.28 6.73 -7.06
N ALA A 228 39.79 7.52 -6.10
CA ALA A 228 40.62 8.13 -5.07
C ALA A 228 41.23 7.08 -4.13
N LEU A 229 40.43 6.09 -3.70
CA LEU A 229 40.89 4.95 -2.91
C LEU A 229 42.02 4.21 -3.61
N ALA A 230 41.84 3.85 -4.88
CA ALA A 230 42.85 3.13 -5.67
C ALA A 230 44.14 3.92 -5.89
N LYS A 231 44.10 5.25 -5.86
CA LYS A 231 45.28 6.10 -6.05
C LYS A 231 46.17 6.10 -4.81
N ASN A 232 45.62 6.50 -3.65
CA ASN A 232 46.41 6.75 -2.44
C ASN A 232 45.57 6.65 -1.15
N GLY A 233 44.55 5.78 -1.08
CA GLY A 233 43.77 5.57 0.14
C GLY A 233 43.94 4.15 0.68
N ASP A 234 43.75 3.98 1.99
CA ASP A 234 43.72 2.64 2.62
C ASP A 234 42.28 2.15 2.79
N ILE A 235 41.37 3.06 3.09
CA ILE A 235 39.93 2.82 3.24
C ILE A 235 39.16 4.06 2.80
N ALA A 236 37.94 3.88 2.29
CA ALA A 236 37.08 4.99 1.92
C ALA A 236 35.67 4.91 2.52
N PHE A 237 35.09 6.08 2.77
CA PHE A 237 33.75 6.26 3.29
C PHE A 237 32.98 7.25 2.42
N ALA A 238 31.79 6.84 1.95
CA ALA A 238 30.89 7.71 1.19
C ALA A 238 29.59 7.91 1.96
N TYR A 239 29.08 9.13 1.99
CA TYR A 239 27.92 9.52 2.78
C TYR A 239 26.74 9.91 1.90
N ASP A 240 25.53 9.75 2.42
CA ASP A 240 24.35 10.29 1.77
C ASP A 240 24.16 11.79 2.08
N GLY A 241 23.19 12.42 1.39
CA GLY A 241 23.04 13.88 1.40
C GLY A 241 22.87 14.50 2.79
N ASP A 242 22.33 13.75 3.75
CA ASP A 242 22.11 14.18 5.13
C ASP A 242 22.93 13.42 6.19
N ALA A 243 23.87 12.60 5.74
CA ALA A 243 24.89 11.89 6.53
C ALA A 243 24.34 10.98 7.65
N ASP A 244 23.21 10.32 7.41
CA ASP A 244 22.73 9.22 8.27
C ASP A 244 22.93 7.83 7.65
N ARG A 245 23.42 7.78 6.40
CA ARG A 245 23.88 6.55 5.74
C ARG A 245 25.33 6.62 5.29
N ILE A 246 25.95 5.44 5.28
CA ILE A 246 27.34 5.26 4.89
C ILE A 246 27.50 4.08 3.91
N ALA A 247 28.48 4.19 3.01
CA ALA A 247 29.12 3.03 2.38
C ALA A 247 30.60 2.97 2.81
N VAL A 248 31.07 1.77 3.15
CA VAL A 248 32.46 1.50 3.52
C VAL A 248 33.12 0.74 2.39
N LEU A 249 34.24 1.24 1.89
CA LEU A 249 34.94 0.71 0.74
C LEU A 249 36.37 0.35 1.12
N THR A 250 36.75 -0.89 0.87
CA THR A 250 38.16 -1.31 0.83
C THR A 250 38.61 -1.45 -0.62
N HIS A 251 39.88 -1.78 -0.85
CA HIS A 251 40.37 -2.10 -2.19
C HIS A 251 39.67 -3.31 -2.82
N LYS A 252 39.01 -4.15 -2.01
CA LYS A 252 38.39 -5.39 -2.45
C LYS A 252 36.86 -5.37 -2.41
N HIS A 253 36.28 -4.74 -1.39
CA HIS A 253 34.86 -4.90 -1.06
C HIS A 253 34.12 -3.56 -0.95
N ASN A 254 32.86 -3.56 -1.40
CA ASN A 254 31.86 -2.57 -1.03
C ASN A 254 31.02 -3.16 0.12
N ILE A 255 31.43 -2.87 1.35
CA ILE A 255 30.88 -3.49 2.55
C ILE A 255 29.49 -2.90 2.80
N LYS A 256 28.45 -3.72 2.65
CA LYS A 256 27.05 -3.31 2.82
C LYS A 256 26.62 -3.27 4.29
N GLY A 257 25.49 -2.64 4.60
CA GLY A 257 25.08 -2.41 5.99
C GLY A 257 24.91 -3.68 6.84
N ASP A 258 24.49 -4.79 6.24
CA ASP A 258 24.42 -6.10 6.89
C ASP A 258 25.81 -6.70 7.18
N GLN A 259 26.77 -6.51 6.28
CA GLN A 259 28.18 -6.87 6.51
C GLN A 259 28.85 -5.97 7.55
N MET A 260 28.56 -4.66 7.53
CA MET A 260 29.02 -3.73 8.56
C MET A 260 28.54 -4.16 9.95
N ALA A 261 27.29 -4.61 10.08
CA ALA A 261 26.76 -5.06 11.36
C ALA A 261 27.51 -6.26 11.94
N LEU A 262 27.94 -7.21 11.09
CA LEU A 262 28.80 -8.32 11.50
C LEU A 262 30.14 -7.83 12.05
N LEU A 263 30.79 -6.89 11.36
CA LEU A 263 32.07 -6.31 11.77
C LEU A 263 31.91 -5.55 13.09
N TYR A 264 30.93 -4.67 13.19
CA TYR A 264 30.68 -3.88 14.41
C TYR A 264 30.32 -4.74 15.62
N ALA A 265 29.62 -5.85 15.43
CA ALA A 265 29.29 -6.78 16.50
C ALA A 265 30.53 -7.43 17.14
N MET A 266 31.66 -7.52 16.43
CA MET A 266 32.90 -8.08 16.98
C MET A 266 33.48 -7.23 18.12
N GLY A 267 33.23 -5.92 18.10
CA GLY A 267 33.67 -4.97 19.13
C GLY A 267 32.69 -4.82 20.30
N ILE A 268 31.67 -5.68 20.40
CA ILE A 268 30.63 -5.62 21.45
C ILE A 268 30.51 -7.00 22.10
N GLU A 269 30.48 -7.05 23.43
CA GLU A 269 30.34 -8.31 24.16
C GLU A 269 28.89 -8.81 24.12
N ASN A 270 28.67 -10.02 23.57
CA ASN A 270 27.36 -10.69 23.47
C ASN A 270 26.22 -9.78 22.95
N PRO A 271 26.38 -9.14 21.78
CA PRO A 271 25.48 -8.07 21.35
C PRO A 271 24.11 -8.60 20.97
N THR A 272 23.08 -7.80 21.22
CA THR A 272 21.80 -7.94 20.52
C THR A 272 21.77 -7.03 19.31
N VAL A 273 21.61 -7.60 18.12
CA VAL A 273 21.66 -6.90 16.82
C VAL A 273 20.33 -7.03 16.10
N ILE A 274 19.76 -5.91 15.64
CA ILE A 274 18.54 -5.90 14.83
C ILE A 274 18.89 -5.63 13.36
N GLY A 275 18.42 -6.47 12.46
CA GLY A 275 18.46 -6.23 11.03
C GLY A 275 17.06 -6.08 10.43
N GLU A 276 16.95 -5.39 9.31
CA GLU A 276 15.71 -5.39 8.52
C GLU A 276 15.51 -6.70 7.73
N VAL A 277 14.28 -6.94 7.27
CA VAL A 277 13.92 -8.09 6.42
C VAL A 277 14.70 -8.20 5.10
N LYS A 278 15.41 -7.15 4.66
CA LYS A 278 16.24 -7.16 3.45
C LYS A 278 17.67 -7.66 3.69
N CYS A 279 18.16 -7.67 4.93
CA CYS A 279 19.51 -8.13 5.25
C CYS A 279 19.71 -9.59 4.83
N SER A 280 20.92 -9.91 4.37
CA SER A 280 21.33 -11.27 4.03
C SER A 280 21.06 -12.25 5.17
N GLN A 281 20.67 -13.49 4.85
CA GLN A 281 20.55 -14.54 5.87
C GLN A 281 21.91 -14.83 6.52
N VAL A 282 23.00 -14.65 5.77
CA VAL A 282 24.37 -14.79 6.25
C VAL A 282 24.64 -13.93 7.48
N MET A 283 24.12 -12.70 7.52
CA MET A 283 24.28 -11.81 8.67
C MET A 283 23.66 -12.42 9.93
N TYR A 284 22.41 -12.89 9.86
CA TYR A 284 21.71 -13.45 11.01
C TYR A 284 22.40 -14.73 11.50
N ASP A 285 22.73 -15.63 10.58
CA ASP A 285 23.34 -16.92 10.91
C ASP A 285 24.75 -16.73 11.51
N GLU A 286 25.56 -15.83 10.96
CA GLU A 286 26.91 -15.55 11.46
C GLU A 286 26.92 -14.79 12.78
N LEU A 287 25.97 -13.87 13.01
CA LEU A 287 25.78 -13.23 14.31
C LEU A 287 25.50 -14.28 15.39
N GLU A 288 24.52 -15.16 15.15
CA GLU A 288 24.16 -16.22 16.09
C GLU A 288 25.32 -17.21 16.31
N ARG A 289 26.02 -17.60 15.25
CA ARG A 289 27.21 -18.46 15.33
C ARG A 289 28.32 -17.85 16.18
N ARG A 290 28.46 -16.52 16.15
CA ARG A 290 29.44 -15.74 16.95
C ARG A 290 28.93 -15.44 18.37
N GLY A 291 27.75 -15.93 18.76
CA GLY A 291 27.19 -15.77 20.10
C GLY A 291 26.37 -14.49 20.31
N ALA A 292 26.11 -13.72 19.25
CA ALA A 292 25.20 -12.57 19.29
C ALA A 292 23.73 -13.04 19.22
N LYS A 293 22.82 -12.19 19.68
CA LYS A 293 21.38 -12.38 19.49
C LYS A 293 20.94 -11.56 18.28
N ALA A 294 20.55 -12.23 17.20
CA ALA A 294 20.05 -11.55 16.01
C ALA A 294 18.52 -11.42 16.03
N ILE A 295 17.98 -10.28 15.59
CA ILE A 295 16.55 -10.01 15.52
C ILE A 295 16.22 -9.45 14.14
N MET A 296 15.37 -10.14 13.39
CA MET A 296 14.84 -9.63 12.12
C MET A 296 13.60 -8.77 12.37
N TYR A 297 13.54 -7.58 11.77
CA TYR A 297 12.42 -6.65 11.93
C TYR A 297 12.09 -5.87 10.66
N LYS A 298 11.08 -4.99 10.75
CA LYS A 298 10.56 -4.20 9.62
C LYS A 298 11.62 -3.26 9.06
N THR A 299 11.55 -3.03 7.75
CA THR A 299 12.31 -1.97 7.05
C THR A 299 11.94 -0.59 7.59
N GLY A 300 12.88 0.34 7.56
CA GLY A 300 12.71 1.75 7.86
C GLY A 300 13.40 2.17 9.16
N HIS A 301 14.25 3.19 9.05
CA HIS A 301 15.02 3.74 10.16
C HIS A 301 14.19 4.04 11.43
N SER A 302 12.96 4.55 11.31
CA SER A 302 12.08 4.80 12.45
C SER A 302 11.63 3.51 13.15
N ASN A 303 11.33 2.45 12.40
CA ASN A 303 10.94 1.15 12.96
C ASN A 303 12.09 0.53 13.77
N LEU A 304 13.33 0.62 13.26
CA LEU A 304 14.50 0.07 13.95
C LEU A 304 14.82 0.85 15.24
N LYS A 305 14.74 2.18 15.25
CA LYS A 305 14.90 3.00 16.48
C LYS A 305 13.93 2.57 17.58
N VAL A 306 12.65 2.36 17.23
CA VAL A 306 11.63 1.88 18.18
C VAL A 306 11.99 0.47 18.66
N LYS A 307 12.36 -0.43 17.74
CA LYS A 307 12.66 -1.82 18.09
C LYS A 307 13.89 -1.97 18.97
N MET A 308 14.92 -1.15 18.75
CA MET A 308 16.10 -1.09 19.60
C MET A 308 15.72 -0.73 21.03
N ARG A 309 14.85 0.28 21.22
CA ARG A 309 14.39 0.68 22.55
C ARG A 309 13.55 -0.42 23.23
N GLU A 310 12.66 -1.06 22.49
CA GLU A 310 11.82 -2.15 23.00
C GLU A 310 12.63 -3.35 23.49
N THR A 311 13.69 -3.69 22.75
CA THR A 311 14.46 -4.92 22.99
C THR A 311 15.74 -4.69 23.79
N GLY A 312 16.16 -3.43 23.95
CA GLY A 312 17.45 -3.08 24.52
C GLY A 312 18.63 -3.43 23.61
N ALA A 313 18.41 -3.48 22.29
CA ALA A 313 19.45 -3.88 21.34
C ALA A 313 20.63 -2.89 21.30
N ASP A 314 21.83 -3.43 21.14
CA ASP A 314 23.09 -2.70 21.13
C ASP A 314 23.38 -2.04 19.79
N LEU A 315 22.92 -2.69 18.71
CA LEU A 315 23.17 -2.34 17.32
C LEU A 315 21.91 -2.62 16.49
N ALA A 316 21.65 -1.78 15.49
CA ALA A 316 20.75 -2.13 14.40
C ALA A 316 21.33 -1.69 13.04
N CYS A 317 20.84 -2.29 11.96
CA CYS A 317 21.26 -1.95 10.60
C CYS A 317 20.15 -2.11 9.56
N GLU A 318 20.24 -1.28 8.52
CA GLU A 318 19.59 -1.51 7.22
C GLU A 318 20.67 -1.79 6.17
N VAL A 319 20.34 -2.55 5.12
CA VAL A 319 21.29 -2.83 4.03
C VAL A 319 21.73 -1.55 3.32
N SER A 320 20.84 -0.55 3.31
CA SER A 320 21.04 0.78 2.73
C SER A 320 22.11 1.63 3.42
N GLY A 321 22.64 1.18 4.57
CA GLY A 321 23.73 1.86 5.28
C GLY A 321 23.30 2.70 6.48
N HIS A 322 22.04 2.66 6.91
CA HIS A 322 21.66 3.19 8.22
C HIS A 322 22.19 2.25 9.30
N ILE A 323 23.11 2.72 10.14
CA ILE A 323 23.69 1.95 11.25
C ILE A 323 23.42 2.68 12.56
N PHE A 324 22.80 1.96 13.52
CA PHE A 324 22.30 2.52 14.76
C PHE A 324 23.07 1.93 15.94
N PHE A 325 23.78 2.76 16.69
CA PHE A 325 24.50 2.30 17.88
C PHE A 325 23.77 2.75 19.15
N LYS A 326 23.41 1.79 20.00
CA LYS A 326 23.08 2.06 21.40
C LYS A 326 24.27 1.79 22.32
N HIS A 327 25.10 0.81 21.97
CA HIS A 327 26.37 0.57 22.65
C HIS A 327 27.26 1.82 22.58
N ARG A 328 27.56 2.42 23.74
CA ARG A 328 28.32 3.68 23.91
C ARG A 328 27.70 4.90 23.21
N TYR A 329 26.41 4.85 22.84
CA TYR A 329 25.76 5.93 22.10
C TYR A 329 24.24 6.00 22.35
N TYR A 330 23.52 6.77 21.53
CA TYR A 330 22.14 7.17 21.83
C TYR A 330 21.06 6.27 21.21
N GLY A 331 21.38 5.49 20.17
CA GLY A 331 20.46 4.56 19.51
C GLY A 331 19.78 5.11 18.25
N TYR A 332 20.23 6.26 17.73
CA TYR A 332 19.86 6.74 16.39
C TYR A 332 20.95 6.36 15.37
N ASP A 333 20.59 6.43 14.09
CA ASP A 333 21.45 6.25 12.94
C ASP A 333 22.40 7.43 12.77
N ASP A 334 23.68 7.13 12.61
CA ASP A 334 24.74 8.12 12.51
C ASP A 334 25.92 7.56 11.71
N ALA A 335 26.05 8.01 10.46
CA ALA A 335 27.13 7.59 9.58
C ALA A 335 28.50 8.06 10.09
N ILE A 336 28.59 9.24 10.71
CA ILE A 336 29.86 9.80 11.21
C ILE A 336 30.35 8.97 12.40
N TYR A 337 29.45 8.61 13.32
CA TYR A 337 29.77 7.69 14.42
C TYR A 337 30.17 6.29 13.91
N ALA A 338 29.45 5.78 12.90
CA ALA A 338 29.77 4.50 12.27
C ALA A 338 31.17 4.50 11.64
N THR A 339 31.60 5.58 11.00
CA THR A 339 32.98 5.76 10.50
C THR A 339 34.00 5.58 11.61
N LEU A 340 33.86 6.31 12.72
CA LEU A 340 34.81 6.24 13.84
C LEU A 340 34.83 4.86 14.50
N ARG A 341 33.68 4.18 14.61
CA ARG A 341 33.62 2.78 15.08
C ARG A 341 34.32 1.81 14.13
N MET A 342 34.33 2.08 12.82
CA MET A 342 35.04 1.23 11.85
C MET A 342 36.55 1.40 12.01
N LEU A 343 37.01 2.64 12.21
CA LEU A 343 38.42 2.92 12.49
C LEU A 343 38.89 2.30 13.81
N GLU A 344 38.02 2.22 14.83
CA GLU A 344 38.29 1.51 16.09
C GLU A 344 38.59 0.02 15.85
N LEU A 345 37.82 -0.65 14.99
CA LEU A 345 38.08 -2.05 14.62
C LEU A 345 39.43 -2.23 13.91
N ILE A 346 39.76 -1.34 12.96
CA ILE A 346 41.04 -1.40 12.23
C ILE A 346 42.21 -1.19 13.18
N ARG A 347 42.11 -0.19 14.07
CA ARG A 347 43.12 0.07 15.11
C ARG A 347 43.33 -1.14 16.02
N ASP A 348 42.26 -1.83 16.37
CA ASP A 348 42.31 -3.02 17.21
C ASP A 348 42.82 -4.28 16.46
N GLY A 349 43.23 -4.11 15.20
CA GLY A 349 43.91 -5.12 14.39
C GLY A 349 42.96 -6.01 13.58
N ILE A 350 41.69 -5.63 13.43
CA ILE A 350 40.74 -6.37 12.60
C ILE A 350 41.02 -6.09 11.12
N ASP A 351 41.29 -7.16 10.38
CA ASP A 351 41.37 -7.14 8.92
C ASP A 351 39.95 -7.30 8.35
N LEU A 352 39.38 -6.19 7.87
CA LEU A 352 38.01 -6.15 7.35
C LEU A 352 37.83 -7.07 6.15
N ASP A 353 38.80 -7.10 5.23
CA ASP A 353 38.71 -7.91 4.01
C ASP A 353 38.79 -9.40 4.34
N ALA A 354 39.68 -9.79 5.25
CA ALA A 354 39.78 -11.16 5.70
C ALA A 354 38.49 -11.64 6.38
N GLU A 355 37.88 -10.82 7.24
CA GLU A 355 36.61 -11.15 7.89
C GLU A 355 35.48 -11.34 6.87
N ILE A 356 35.34 -10.41 5.91
CA ILE A 356 34.32 -10.51 4.85
C ILE A 356 34.56 -11.71 3.94
N ASP A 357 35.82 -12.04 3.63
CA ASP A 357 36.18 -13.20 2.81
C ASP A 357 35.82 -14.54 3.47
N THR A 358 35.68 -14.60 4.80
CA THR A 358 35.25 -15.81 5.51
C THR A 358 33.76 -16.10 5.38
N LEU A 359 32.96 -15.10 4.98
CA LEU A 359 31.51 -15.23 4.94
C LEU A 359 31.07 -16.22 3.84
N PRO A 360 30.01 -17.00 4.08
CA PRO A 360 29.40 -17.84 3.06
C PRO A 360 29.09 -17.04 1.79
N LYS A 361 29.55 -17.55 0.65
CA LYS A 361 29.24 -16.95 -0.65
C LYS A 361 27.79 -17.23 -1.02
N VAL A 362 27.07 -16.17 -1.36
CA VAL A 362 25.69 -16.21 -1.83
C VAL A 362 25.55 -15.39 -3.11
N PHE A 363 24.55 -15.74 -3.91
CA PHE A 363 24.09 -15.01 -5.06
C PHE A 363 22.84 -14.25 -4.66
N SER A 364 22.88 -12.93 -4.75
CA SER A 364 21.77 -12.07 -4.39
C SER A 364 21.38 -11.20 -5.57
N THR A 365 20.09 -11.01 -5.78
CA THR A 365 19.62 -10.00 -6.71
C THR A 365 19.77 -8.62 -6.08
N GLU A 366 19.92 -7.60 -6.92
CA GLU A 366 19.62 -6.23 -6.52
C GLU A 366 18.13 -6.10 -6.11
N GLU A 367 17.76 -4.97 -5.51
CA GLU A 367 16.35 -4.68 -5.27
C GLU A 367 15.58 -4.54 -6.59
N ILE A 368 14.59 -5.41 -6.80
CA ILE A 368 13.73 -5.39 -7.98
C ILE A 368 12.41 -4.71 -7.59
N LYS A 369 12.02 -3.69 -8.36
CA LYS A 369 10.77 -2.94 -8.17
C LYS A 369 9.71 -3.44 -9.14
N VAL A 370 8.59 -3.92 -8.60
CA VAL A 370 7.42 -4.33 -9.38
C VAL A 370 6.35 -3.24 -9.28
N GLU A 371 5.99 -2.64 -10.42
CA GLU A 371 4.99 -1.56 -10.47
C GLU A 371 3.61 -2.02 -10.02
N THR A 372 2.88 -1.17 -9.30
CA THR A 372 1.49 -1.35 -8.87
C THR A 372 0.90 0.03 -8.57
N THR A 373 -0.18 0.11 -7.78
CA THR A 373 -0.80 1.36 -7.34
C THR A 373 -0.73 1.50 -5.81
N GLU A 374 -1.01 2.69 -5.29
CA GLU A 374 -1.08 2.90 -3.84
C GLU A 374 -2.21 2.08 -3.20
N GLU A 375 -3.30 1.89 -3.93
CA GLU A 375 -4.49 1.15 -3.51
C GLU A 375 -4.27 -0.37 -3.53
N GLU A 376 -3.55 -0.89 -4.53
CA GLU A 376 -3.36 -2.33 -4.75
C GLU A 376 -2.23 -2.94 -3.91
N LYS A 377 -1.15 -2.20 -3.65
CA LYS A 377 0.11 -2.78 -3.16
C LYS A 377 -0.04 -3.62 -1.88
N PHE A 378 -0.86 -3.17 -0.92
CA PHE A 378 -1.10 -3.90 0.32
C PHE A 378 -2.06 -5.08 0.11
N ALA A 379 -3.11 -4.89 -0.70
CA ALA A 379 -4.03 -5.97 -1.05
C ALA A 379 -3.32 -7.13 -1.78
N ILE A 380 -2.33 -6.83 -2.63
CA ILE A 380 -1.50 -7.84 -3.29
C ILE A 380 -0.70 -8.63 -2.25
N ILE A 381 -0.10 -7.97 -1.25
CA ILE A 381 0.64 -8.65 -0.17
C ILE A 381 -0.28 -9.57 0.62
N ASP A 382 -1.47 -9.11 1.00
CA ASP A 382 -2.45 -9.94 1.72
C ASP A 382 -2.88 -11.16 0.89
N LYS A 383 -3.05 -10.98 -0.42
CA LYS A 383 -3.37 -12.06 -1.33
C LYS A 383 -2.22 -13.06 -1.48
N ILE A 384 -0.98 -12.59 -1.56
CA ILE A 384 0.21 -13.45 -1.56
C ILE A 384 0.26 -14.29 -0.27
N LYS A 385 -0.01 -13.68 0.90
CA LYS A 385 -0.09 -14.41 2.18
C LYS A 385 -1.16 -15.50 2.15
N GLU A 386 -2.30 -15.28 1.50
CA GLU A 386 -3.34 -16.30 1.32
C GLU A 386 -2.88 -17.43 0.41
N LEU A 387 -2.32 -17.11 -0.76
CA LEU A 387 -1.87 -18.10 -1.75
C LEU A 387 -0.75 -19.00 -1.20
N LEU A 388 0.14 -18.45 -0.36
CA LEU A 388 1.22 -19.21 0.28
C LEU A 388 0.75 -20.20 1.35
N LYS A 389 -0.52 -20.15 1.81
CA LYS A 389 -1.07 -21.16 2.71
C LYS A 389 -1.19 -22.52 2.02
N ASN A 390 -1.47 -22.52 0.71
CA ASN A 390 -1.61 -23.71 -0.12
C ASN A 390 -0.93 -23.45 -1.48
N PRO A 391 0.41 -23.38 -1.52
CA PRO A 391 1.13 -23.06 -2.74
C PRO A 391 0.97 -24.18 -3.78
N SER A 392 1.12 -23.84 -5.06
CA SER A 392 1.06 -24.83 -6.14
C SER A 392 2.11 -25.93 -5.96
N SER A 393 1.85 -27.13 -6.48
CA SER A 393 2.76 -28.27 -6.36
C SER A 393 4.16 -28.03 -6.96
N ASN A 394 4.28 -27.05 -7.86
CA ASN A 394 5.52 -26.68 -8.52
C ASN A 394 6.23 -25.51 -7.82
N PHE A 395 5.66 -24.97 -6.73
CA PHE A 395 6.29 -23.90 -5.97
C PHE A 395 7.48 -24.46 -5.16
N PRO A 396 8.62 -23.74 -5.09
CA PRO A 396 9.78 -24.20 -4.33
C PRO A 396 9.43 -24.50 -2.87
N LYS A 397 10.05 -25.54 -2.30
CA LYS A 397 9.75 -26.00 -0.95
C LYS A 397 10.03 -24.90 0.08
N ILE A 398 8.97 -24.47 0.76
CA ILE A 398 9.00 -23.45 1.81
C ILE A 398 9.40 -24.11 3.15
N LEU A 399 10.40 -23.56 3.83
CA LEU A 399 10.78 -23.95 5.19
C LEU A 399 9.95 -23.19 6.23
N ASN A 400 9.89 -21.87 6.09
CA ASN A 400 9.02 -21.01 6.88
C ASN A 400 8.77 -19.68 6.13
N ILE A 401 7.84 -18.89 6.67
CA ILE A 401 7.49 -17.57 6.17
C ILE A 401 7.58 -16.59 7.34
N ILE A 402 8.27 -15.48 7.10
CA ILE A 402 8.37 -14.35 8.03
C ILE A 402 7.55 -13.21 7.43
N ASP A 403 6.51 -12.77 8.13
CA ASP A 403 5.51 -11.82 7.63
C ASP A 403 5.50 -10.47 8.38
N VAL A 404 6.63 -10.15 9.03
CA VAL A 404 6.81 -8.92 9.82
C VAL A 404 6.71 -7.65 8.96
N ASP A 405 7.19 -7.71 7.71
CA ASP A 405 7.13 -6.61 6.72
C ASP A 405 7.07 -7.21 5.31
N GLY A 406 5.86 -7.29 4.75
CA GLY A 406 5.59 -8.06 3.54
C GLY A 406 5.61 -9.57 3.82
N VAL A 407 6.31 -10.31 2.98
CA VAL A 407 6.50 -11.76 3.07
C VAL A 407 7.93 -12.12 2.68
N ARG A 408 8.72 -12.60 3.64
CA ARG A 408 10.02 -13.24 3.41
C ARG A 408 9.84 -14.75 3.50
N ILE A 409 10.03 -15.43 2.38
CA ILE A 409 9.88 -16.87 2.21
C ILE A 409 11.27 -17.48 2.28
N ASN A 410 11.53 -18.30 3.30
CA ASN A 410 12.80 -19.01 3.41
C ASN A 410 12.66 -20.40 2.77
N PHE A 411 13.58 -20.72 1.87
CA PHE A 411 13.71 -21.97 1.16
C PHE A 411 14.91 -22.76 1.70
N GLU A 412 15.14 -23.98 1.20
CA GLU A 412 16.24 -24.84 1.68
C GLU A 412 17.65 -24.25 1.48
N LYS A 413 17.86 -23.44 0.44
CA LYS A 413 19.18 -22.91 0.07
C LYS A 413 19.24 -21.39 -0.08
N GLY A 414 18.20 -20.68 0.33
CA GLY A 414 18.05 -19.25 0.11
C GLY A 414 16.71 -18.70 0.59
N TRP A 415 16.40 -17.47 0.22
CA TRP A 415 15.14 -16.80 0.55
C TRP A 415 14.69 -15.85 -0.56
N GLY A 416 13.40 -15.52 -0.55
CA GLY A 416 12.80 -14.49 -1.39
C GLY A 416 11.91 -13.57 -0.58
N LEU A 417 12.03 -12.25 -0.79
CA LEU A 417 11.21 -11.23 -0.16
C LEU A 417 10.30 -10.58 -1.19
N VAL A 418 9.05 -10.35 -0.79
CA VAL A 418 8.13 -9.41 -1.44
C VAL A 418 7.49 -8.53 -0.38
N ARG A 419 7.63 -7.20 -0.52
CA ARG A 419 7.00 -6.24 0.38
C ARG A 419 6.46 -5.03 -0.36
N ALA A 420 5.44 -4.39 0.19
CA ALA A 420 4.95 -3.12 -0.33
C ALA A 420 5.90 -1.99 0.08
N SER A 421 6.25 -1.11 -0.85
CA SER A 421 6.95 0.13 -0.52
C SER A 421 6.03 1.08 0.22
N ASN A 422 6.52 1.67 1.31
CA ASN A 422 5.78 2.65 2.09
C ASN A 422 5.84 4.07 1.51
N THR A 423 6.71 4.30 0.52
CA THR A 423 6.97 5.64 -0.04
C THR A 423 6.63 5.75 -1.52
N THR A 424 6.42 4.63 -2.21
CA THR A 424 6.16 4.57 -3.65
C THR A 424 5.16 3.44 -4.00
N PRO A 425 4.44 3.53 -5.13
CA PRO A 425 3.46 2.54 -5.56
C PRO A 425 4.14 1.34 -6.24
N VAL A 426 5.07 0.69 -5.53
CA VAL A 426 5.80 -0.49 -6.01
C VAL A 426 5.84 -1.56 -4.94
N LEU A 427 5.92 -2.82 -5.35
CA LEU A 427 6.42 -3.89 -4.50
C LEU A 427 7.95 -3.95 -4.66
N VAL A 428 8.66 -4.09 -3.55
CA VAL A 428 10.10 -4.32 -3.53
C VAL A 428 10.33 -5.81 -3.31
N THR A 429 11.14 -6.40 -4.19
CA THR A 429 11.53 -7.81 -4.11
C THR A 429 13.04 -7.97 -4.08
N ARG A 430 13.51 -9.02 -3.41
CA ARG A 430 14.92 -9.38 -3.33
C ARG A 430 15.05 -10.88 -3.08
N PHE A 431 16.03 -11.51 -3.71
CA PHE A 431 16.29 -12.93 -3.62
C PHE A 431 17.75 -13.18 -3.28
N GLU A 432 18.00 -14.25 -2.54
CA GLU A 432 19.34 -14.69 -2.17
C GLU A 432 19.39 -16.21 -2.11
N SER A 433 20.47 -16.81 -2.59
CA SER A 433 20.70 -18.24 -2.50
C SER A 433 22.17 -18.58 -2.55
N THR A 434 22.55 -19.68 -1.92
CA THR A 434 23.89 -20.31 -2.08
C THR A 434 24.14 -20.89 -3.48
N ASP A 435 23.09 -20.97 -4.32
CA ASP A 435 23.12 -21.45 -5.69
C ASP A 435 22.41 -20.45 -6.62
N GLU A 436 23.12 -19.97 -7.64
CA GLU A 436 22.64 -18.95 -8.58
C GLU A 436 21.39 -19.39 -9.36
N ASN A 437 21.28 -20.67 -9.72
CA ASN A 437 20.11 -21.17 -10.45
C ASN A 437 18.88 -21.18 -9.55
N LEU A 438 19.06 -21.54 -8.27
CA LEU A 438 17.98 -21.50 -7.30
C LEU A 438 17.54 -20.07 -6.99
N ALA A 439 18.46 -19.09 -6.94
CA ALA A 439 18.08 -17.68 -6.80
C ALA A 439 17.10 -17.25 -7.91
N LYS A 440 17.41 -17.60 -9.17
CA LYS A 440 16.56 -17.32 -10.34
C LYS A 440 15.24 -18.10 -10.30
N GLU A 441 15.26 -19.33 -9.81
CA GLU A 441 14.04 -20.14 -9.63
C GLU A 441 13.11 -19.51 -8.59
N TYR A 442 13.65 -19.08 -7.44
CA TYR A 442 12.90 -18.42 -6.38
C TYR A 442 12.32 -17.09 -6.87
N GLU A 443 13.12 -16.29 -7.59
CA GLU A 443 12.65 -15.07 -8.24
C GLU A 443 11.47 -15.35 -9.17
N THR A 444 11.61 -16.33 -10.07
CA THR A 444 10.55 -16.70 -11.02
C THR A 444 9.29 -17.15 -10.30
N ALA A 445 9.42 -18.00 -9.29
CA ALA A 445 8.29 -18.53 -8.52
C ALA A 445 7.51 -17.42 -7.80
N VAL A 446 8.21 -16.51 -7.12
CA VAL A 446 7.59 -15.39 -6.39
C VAL A 446 7.00 -14.35 -7.35
N ASN A 447 7.65 -14.07 -8.49
CA ASN A 447 7.09 -13.18 -9.49
C ASN A 447 5.80 -13.72 -10.11
N ASN A 448 5.73 -15.03 -10.41
CA ASN A 448 4.50 -15.67 -10.86
C ASN A 448 3.40 -15.59 -9.80
N LEU A 449 3.75 -15.73 -8.52
CA LEU A 449 2.82 -15.59 -7.41
C LEU A 449 2.28 -14.15 -7.28
N ILE A 450 3.11 -13.13 -7.52
CA ILE A 450 2.68 -11.72 -7.57
C ILE A 450 1.68 -11.50 -8.71
N LEU A 451 1.93 -12.09 -9.88
CA LEU A 451 1.01 -12.01 -11.02
C LEU A 451 -0.33 -12.68 -10.70
N GLU A 452 -0.31 -13.89 -10.14
CA GLU A 452 -1.52 -14.59 -9.71
C GLU A 452 -2.31 -13.78 -8.67
N ALA A 453 -1.62 -13.19 -7.70
CA ALA A 453 -2.24 -12.32 -6.71
C ALA A 453 -2.93 -11.12 -7.37
N LYS A 454 -2.24 -10.42 -8.28
CA LYS A 454 -2.80 -9.29 -9.06
C LYS A 454 -4.01 -9.69 -9.90
N GLU A 455 -3.96 -10.83 -10.58
CA GLU A 455 -5.08 -11.33 -11.38
C GLU A 455 -6.28 -11.69 -10.50
N SER A 456 -6.02 -12.28 -9.34
CA SER A 456 -7.08 -12.70 -8.43
C SER A 456 -7.86 -11.54 -7.81
N LEU A 457 -7.22 -10.37 -7.62
CA LEU A 457 -7.89 -9.14 -7.18
C LEU A 457 -8.89 -8.61 -8.22
N LYS A 458 -8.73 -8.99 -9.50
CA LYS A 458 -9.62 -8.59 -10.60
C LYS A 458 -10.79 -9.55 -10.83
N LEU A 459 -10.91 -10.62 -10.04
CA LEU A 459 -11.97 -11.62 -10.15
C LEU A 459 -13.19 -11.24 -9.32
N ILE A 460 -14.35 -11.10 -9.96
CA ILE A 460 -15.64 -10.97 -9.28
C ILE A 460 -16.13 -12.38 -8.91
N LYS A 461 -16.16 -12.67 -7.61
CA LYS A 461 -16.58 -13.98 -7.06
C LYS A 461 -17.96 -13.96 -6.42
N LYS A 462 -18.45 -12.77 -6.06
CA LYS A 462 -19.70 -12.58 -5.31
C LYS A 462 -20.78 -12.02 -6.22
N CYS A 463 -21.98 -12.59 -6.14
CA CYS A 463 -23.16 -12.09 -6.83
C CYS A 463 -24.31 -11.89 -5.84
N LEU A 464 -24.85 -10.67 -5.79
CA LEU A 464 -25.93 -10.26 -4.91
C LEU A 464 -27.28 -10.31 -5.64
N PHE A 465 -28.27 -10.93 -5.00
CA PHE A 465 -29.63 -11.08 -5.50
C PHE A 465 -30.62 -10.33 -4.57
N PRO A 466 -31.10 -9.14 -4.96
CA PRO A 466 -32.09 -8.39 -4.20
C PRO A 466 -33.50 -8.93 -4.48
N VAL A 467 -33.93 -9.89 -3.66
CA VAL A 467 -35.17 -10.67 -3.87
C VAL A 467 -36.20 -10.44 -2.78
N ALA A 468 -36.12 -9.34 -2.01
CA ALA A 468 -36.99 -9.10 -0.87
C ALA A 468 -38.40 -8.59 -1.23
N GLY A 469 -38.59 -7.99 -2.41
CA GLY A 469 -39.79 -7.22 -2.77
C GLY A 469 -41.10 -8.03 -2.88
N TYR A 470 -42.25 -7.40 -2.63
CA TYR A 470 -43.56 -8.11 -2.58
C TYR A 470 -44.07 -8.69 -3.90
N GLY A 471 -43.58 -8.22 -5.06
CA GLY A 471 -44.02 -8.74 -6.37
C GLY A 471 -45.50 -8.49 -6.68
N THR A 472 -46.01 -7.30 -6.35
CA THR A 472 -47.46 -6.97 -6.41
C THR A 472 -48.08 -7.07 -7.80
N ARG A 473 -47.29 -6.96 -8.88
CA ARG A 473 -47.76 -7.03 -10.28
C ARG A 473 -48.34 -8.38 -10.67
N PHE A 474 -47.99 -9.45 -9.97
CA PHE A 474 -48.47 -10.82 -10.20
C PHE A 474 -49.47 -11.29 -9.14
N LEU A 475 -50.09 -10.37 -8.39
CA LEU A 475 -51.20 -10.74 -7.52
C LEU A 475 -52.35 -11.31 -8.37
N PRO A 476 -53.02 -12.39 -7.90
CA PRO A 476 -52.92 -12.96 -6.55
C PRO A 476 -51.84 -14.03 -6.36
N ALA A 477 -51.17 -14.51 -7.42
CA ALA A 477 -50.21 -15.62 -7.33
C ALA A 477 -49.05 -15.32 -6.35
N THR A 478 -48.55 -14.08 -6.39
CA THR A 478 -47.44 -13.66 -5.53
C THR A 478 -47.80 -13.44 -4.08
N LYS A 479 -49.06 -13.64 -3.71
CA LYS A 479 -49.50 -13.66 -2.30
C LYS A 479 -48.92 -14.86 -1.55
N SER A 480 -48.70 -15.99 -2.23
CA SER A 480 -48.21 -17.24 -1.63
C SER A 480 -46.87 -17.70 -2.19
N ILE A 481 -46.52 -17.32 -3.43
CA ILE A 481 -45.29 -17.75 -4.09
C ILE A 481 -44.42 -16.51 -4.34
N PRO A 482 -43.13 -16.47 -3.93
CA PRO A 482 -42.25 -15.37 -4.31
C PRO A 482 -42.19 -15.20 -5.83
N LYS A 483 -42.20 -13.97 -6.36
CA LYS A 483 -42.19 -13.74 -7.82
C LYS A 483 -40.99 -14.40 -8.52
N GLU A 484 -39.86 -14.48 -7.84
CA GLU A 484 -38.61 -15.06 -8.34
C GLU A 484 -38.66 -16.59 -8.43
N MET A 485 -39.65 -17.20 -7.76
CA MET A 485 -39.97 -18.62 -7.83
C MET A 485 -41.03 -18.95 -8.88
N LEU A 486 -41.51 -17.97 -9.66
CA LEU A 486 -42.39 -18.25 -10.79
C LEU A 486 -41.61 -19.04 -11.85
N PRO A 487 -42.13 -20.21 -12.29
CA PRO A 487 -41.38 -21.09 -13.17
C PRO A 487 -41.52 -20.70 -14.65
N ILE A 488 -40.39 -20.60 -15.34
CA ILE A 488 -40.33 -20.72 -16.79
C ILE A 488 -40.16 -22.20 -17.09
N LEU A 489 -41.22 -22.82 -17.60
CA LEU A 489 -41.34 -24.28 -17.74
C LEU A 489 -41.17 -25.02 -16.39
N THR A 490 -40.00 -25.64 -16.18
CA THR A 490 -39.67 -26.43 -14.98
C THR A 490 -38.72 -25.71 -14.02
N LYS A 491 -38.18 -24.55 -14.40
CA LYS A 491 -37.12 -23.85 -13.67
C LYS A 491 -37.60 -22.48 -13.17
N PRO A 492 -37.43 -22.15 -11.88
CA PRO A 492 -37.78 -20.82 -11.38
C PRO A 492 -36.80 -19.76 -11.89
N LEU A 493 -37.28 -18.53 -12.10
CA LEU A 493 -36.49 -17.40 -12.59
C LEU A 493 -35.17 -17.19 -11.82
N ILE A 494 -35.19 -17.34 -10.49
CA ILE A 494 -33.99 -17.19 -9.67
C ILE A 494 -32.89 -18.19 -9.99
N GLN A 495 -33.24 -19.41 -10.42
CA GLN A 495 -32.24 -20.41 -10.76
C GLN A 495 -31.49 -20.04 -12.03
N TYR A 496 -32.16 -19.49 -13.05
CA TYR A 496 -31.47 -18.97 -14.25
C TYR A 496 -30.44 -17.89 -13.91
N GLY A 497 -30.80 -16.97 -13.01
CA GLY A 497 -29.86 -15.94 -12.54
C GLY A 497 -28.65 -16.52 -11.79
N VAL A 498 -28.87 -17.54 -10.95
CA VAL A 498 -27.78 -18.22 -10.22
C VAL A 498 -26.88 -19.02 -11.18
N GLU A 499 -27.45 -19.68 -12.19
CA GLU A 499 -26.70 -20.38 -13.24
C GLU A 499 -25.83 -19.41 -14.04
N GLU A 500 -26.38 -18.27 -14.45
CA GLU A 500 -25.62 -17.20 -15.13
C GLU A 500 -24.48 -16.66 -14.25
N ALA A 501 -24.74 -16.44 -12.95
CA ALA A 501 -23.70 -16.04 -12.00
C ALA A 501 -22.59 -17.09 -11.90
N THR A 502 -22.95 -18.37 -11.83
CA THR A 502 -22.01 -19.47 -11.70
C THR A 502 -21.15 -19.62 -12.96
N GLU A 503 -21.75 -19.53 -14.15
CA GLU A 503 -21.05 -19.50 -15.44
C GLU A 503 -20.07 -18.32 -15.52
N ALA A 504 -20.48 -17.16 -14.99
CA ALA A 504 -19.66 -15.96 -14.93
C ALA A 504 -18.40 -16.14 -14.04
N GLY A 505 -18.45 -17.08 -13.09
CA GLY A 505 -17.40 -17.36 -12.11
C GLY A 505 -17.74 -16.92 -10.68
N CYS A 506 -18.98 -16.48 -10.45
CA CYS A 506 -19.47 -16.09 -9.13
C CYS A 506 -19.95 -17.32 -8.36
N THR A 507 -19.12 -17.83 -7.45
CA THR A 507 -19.45 -18.98 -6.60
C THR A 507 -20.02 -18.59 -5.24
N MET A 508 -19.94 -17.32 -4.85
CA MET A 508 -20.54 -16.82 -3.62
C MET A 508 -21.84 -16.07 -3.92
N ILE A 509 -22.97 -16.70 -3.60
CA ILE A 509 -24.30 -16.17 -3.90
C ILE A 509 -24.87 -15.53 -2.62
N ALA A 510 -25.00 -14.22 -2.65
CA ALA A 510 -25.56 -13.44 -1.55
C ALA A 510 -27.02 -13.05 -1.87
N MET A 511 -27.95 -13.33 -0.98
CA MET A 511 -29.37 -13.06 -1.20
C MET A 511 -29.93 -12.09 -0.15
N VAL A 512 -30.55 -11.01 -0.62
CA VAL A 512 -31.30 -10.08 0.22
C VAL A 512 -32.76 -10.45 0.14
N THR A 513 -33.26 -11.12 1.18
CA THR A 513 -34.60 -11.71 1.22
C THR A 513 -35.51 -11.00 2.25
N SER A 514 -36.76 -11.44 2.37
CA SER A 514 -37.68 -11.01 3.42
C SER A 514 -38.24 -12.21 4.18
N LYS A 515 -38.81 -11.96 5.37
CA LYS A 515 -39.37 -13.02 6.24
C LYS A 515 -40.47 -13.88 5.57
N TYR A 516 -41.04 -13.43 4.45
CA TYR A 516 -42.12 -14.12 3.73
C TYR A 516 -41.62 -15.01 2.58
N LYS A 517 -40.31 -15.01 2.26
CA LYS A 517 -39.77 -15.65 1.05
C LYS A 517 -38.89 -16.87 1.32
N LYS A 518 -39.27 -17.67 2.32
CA LYS A 518 -38.53 -18.90 2.69
C LYS A 518 -38.44 -19.94 1.57
N ALA A 519 -39.37 -19.92 0.60
CA ALA A 519 -39.31 -20.80 -0.56
C ALA A 519 -38.04 -20.61 -1.41
N ILE A 520 -37.45 -19.41 -1.43
CA ILE A 520 -36.18 -19.14 -2.11
C ILE A 520 -35.03 -19.88 -1.41
N GLU A 521 -34.93 -19.74 -0.09
CA GLU A 521 -33.94 -20.47 0.72
C GLU A 521 -34.09 -21.98 0.51
N ASN A 522 -35.32 -22.51 0.56
CA ASN A 522 -35.56 -23.95 0.40
C ASN A 522 -35.17 -24.49 -0.99
N HIS A 523 -35.25 -23.68 -2.05
CA HIS A 523 -34.91 -24.11 -3.42
C HIS A 523 -33.43 -24.44 -3.60
N PHE A 524 -32.55 -23.72 -2.89
CA PHE A 524 -31.10 -23.92 -2.92
C PHE A 524 -30.60 -24.66 -1.67
N ASN A 525 -31.46 -25.46 -1.05
CA ASN A 525 -31.12 -26.37 0.03
C ASN A 525 -31.45 -27.80 -0.36
N THR A 526 -30.70 -28.73 0.20
CA THR A 526 -30.88 -30.17 0.02
C THR A 526 -32.27 -30.59 0.48
N HIS A 527 -32.98 -31.38 -0.33
CA HIS A 527 -34.30 -31.92 0.01
C HIS A 527 -34.22 -33.44 0.09
N THR A 528 -33.63 -33.91 1.19
CA THR A 528 -33.32 -35.32 1.47
C THR A 528 -34.49 -36.29 1.19
N ASP A 529 -35.72 -35.92 1.52
CA ASP A 529 -36.90 -36.78 1.24
C ASP A 529 -37.15 -36.96 -0.26
N ILE A 530 -37.01 -35.90 -1.08
CA ILE A 530 -37.20 -35.97 -2.53
C ILE A 530 -36.05 -36.76 -3.14
N GLU A 531 -34.81 -36.43 -2.76
CA GLU A 531 -33.60 -37.11 -3.24
C GLU A 531 -33.66 -38.62 -2.97
N THR A 532 -34.00 -39.01 -1.74
CA THR A 532 -34.15 -40.42 -1.36
C THR A 532 -35.29 -41.10 -2.12
N SER A 533 -36.38 -40.39 -2.39
CA SER A 533 -37.55 -40.97 -3.08
C SER A 533 -37.33 -41.29 -4.55
N ILE A 534 -36.36 -40.65 -5.20
CA ILE A 534 -36.06 -40.85 -6.64
C ILE A 534 -34.67 -41.42 -6.91
N ALA A 535 -33.84 -41.62 -5.89
CA ALA A 535 -32.56 -42.30 -5.97
C ALA A 535 -32.67 -43.69 -6.63
N GLY A 536 -31.80 -43.99 -7.59
CA GLY A 536 -31.82 -45.23 -8.37
C GLY A 536 -32.95 -45.33 -9.41
N SER A 537 -33.72 -44.26 -9.62
CA SER A 537 -34.77 -44.20 -10.65
C SER A 537 -34.31 -43.42 -11.90
N SER A 538 -35.02 -43.58 -13.01
CA SER A 538 -34.77 -42.77 -14.22
C SER A 538 -35.01 -41.25 -14.03
N LYS A 539 -35.59 -40.85 -12.89
CA LYS A 539 -35.84 -39.45 -12.52
C LYS A 539 -34.70 -38.83 -11.73
N GLU A 540 -33.72 -39.61 -11.26
CA GLU A 540 -32.58 -39.12 -10.49
C GLU A 540 -31.81 -38.02 -11.23
N ARG A 541 -31.66 -38.15 -12.55
CA ARG A 541 -31.07 -37.12 -13.44
C ARG A 541 -31.73 -35.74 -13.37
N LEU A 542 -32.96 -35.63 -12.87
CA LEU A 542 -33.67 -34.35 -12.73
C LEU A 542 -33.14 -33.54 -11.54
N LEU A 543 -32.34 -34.14 -10.65
CA LEU A 543 -31.70 -33.47 -9.53
C LEU A 543 -30.36 -32.81 -9.91
N ASP A 544 -29.76 -33.22 -11.04
CA ASP A 544 -28.40 -32.85 -11.42
C ASP A 544 -28.22 -31.33 -11.54
N GLU A 545 -29.22 -30.61 -12.07
CA GLU A 545 -29.12 -29.15 -12.26
C GLU A 545 -29.05 -28.39 -10.92
N VAL A 546 -29.91 -28.72 -9.96
CA VAL A 546 -29.94 -28.02 -8.66
C VAL A 546 -28.78 -28.48 -7.77
N ASN A 547 -28.47 -29.78 -7.77
CA ASN A 547 -27.36 -30.33 -6.97
C ASN A 547 -26.00 -29.81 -7.45
N SER A 548 -25.77 -29.72 -8.77
CA SER A 548 -24.55 -29.16 -9.36
C SER A 548 -24.30 -27.71 -8.93
N ILE A 549 -25.36 -26.91 -8.79
CA ILE A 549 -25.25 -25.54 -8.28
C ILE A 549 -24.89 -25.54 -6.80
N MET A 550 -25.56 -26.37 -5.98
CA MET A 550 -25.27 -26.47 -4.54
C MET A 550 -23.84 -26.96 -4.25
N GLU A 551 -23.27 -27.80 -5.11
CA GLU A 551 -21.87 -28.24 -4.98
C GLU A 551 -20.86 -27.15 -5.34
N LYS A 552 -21.20 -26.26 -6.28
CA LYS A 552 -20.29 -25.21 -6.79
C LYS A 552 -20.40 -23.89 -6.05
N CYS A 553 -21.54 -23.63 -5.40
CA CYS A 553 -21.87 -22.33 -4.84
C CYS A 553 -22.07 -22.36 -3.34
N THR A 554 -21.63 -21.30 -2.67
CA THR A 554 -21.98 -21.00 -1.27
C THR A 554 -23.09 -19.96 -1.23
N PHE A 555 -24.17 -20.24 -0.50
CA PHE A 555 -25.33 -19.37 -0.38
C PHE A 555 -25.38 -18.68 0.99
N SER A 556 -25.49 -17.35 0.98
CA SER A 556 -25.59 -16.51 2.18
C SER A 556 -26.82 -15.62 2.10
N TYR A 557 -27.49 -15.41 3.23
CA TYR A 557 -28.77 -14.70 3.28
C TYR A 557 -28.76 -13.56 4.30
N VAL A 558 -29.33 -12.42 3.92
CA VAL A 558 -29.62 -11.31 4.82
C VAL A 558 -31.07 -10.87 4.65
N ARG A 559 -31.70 -10.50 5.76
CA ARG A 559 -33.12 -10.09 5.76
C ARG A 559 -33.24 -8.58 5.66
N GLN A 560 -33.93 -8.11 4.64
CA GLN A 560 -34.38 -6.73 4.56
C GLN A 560 -35.64 -6.54 5.41
N LEU A 561 -35.54 -5.68 6.42
CA LEU A 561 -36.64 -5.40 7.35
C LEU A 561 -37.67 -4.41 6.76
N GLU A 562 -37.19 -3.45 5.98
CA GLU A 562 -38.01 -2.38 5.38
C GLU A 562 -37.73 -2.26 3.89
N MET A 563 -38.79 -2.16 3.08
CA MET A 563 -38.69 -2.03 1.62
C MET A 563 -38.59 -0.56 1.22
N LYS A 564 -37.35 -0.05 1.16
CA LYS A 564 -37.06 1.34 0.80
C LYS A 564 -36.41 1.48 -0.58
N GLY A 565 -36.72 0.59 -1.52
CA GLY A 565 -36.16 0.61 -2.87
C GLY A 565 -34.95 -0.31 -3.11
N LEU A 566 -34.51 -0.37 -4.37
CA LEU A 566 -33.45 -1.27 -4.83
C LEU A 566 -32.08 -0.91 -4.26
N GLY A 567 -31.74 0.38 -4.17
CA GLY A 567 -30.49 0.85 -3.55
C GLY A 567 -30.40 0.42 -2.09
N HIS A 568 -31.51 0.52 -1.34
CA HIS A 568 -31.58 0.02 0.04
C HIS A 568 -31.42 -1.50 0.12
N ALA A 569 -31.97 -2.27 -0.85
CA ALA A 569 -31.78 -3.72 -0.89
C ALA A 569 -30.31 -4.08 -1.10
N ILE A 570 -29.64 -3.44 -2.06
CA ILE A 570 -28.21 -3.65 -2.31
C ILE A 570 -27.39 -3.30 -1.06
N PHE A 571 -27.66 -2.14 -0.44
CA PHE A 571 -26.98 -1.72 0.80
C PHE A 571 -27.19 -2.68 1.97
N THR A 572 -28.38 -3.27 2.10
CA THR A 572 -28.66 -4.30 3.12
C THR A 572 -27.76 -5.54 2.93
N GLY A 573 -27.34 -5.80 1.69
CA GLY A 573 -26.41 -6.88 1.32
C GLY A 573 -24.96 -6.65 1.69
N ALA A 574 -24.55 -5.44 2.07
CA ALA A 574 -23.15 -5.08 2.30
C ALA A 574 -22.39 -6.04 3.24
N PRO A 575 -22.96 -6.52 4.36
CA PRO A 575 -22.27 -7.46 5.26
C PRO A 575 -21.97 -8.84 4.65
N LEU A 576 -22.57 -9.19 3.51
CA LEU A 576 -22.30 -10.44 2.78
C LEU A 576 -21.26 -10.26 1.66
N ILE A 577 -20.97 -9.00 1.31
CA ILE A 577 -20.10 -8.65 0.19
C ILE A 577 -18.69 -8.24 0.67
N ASP A 578 -18.59 -7.62 1.83
CA ASP A 578 -17.34 -7.00 2.32
C ASP A 578 -16.83 -5.89 1.37
N ASN A 579 -15.53 -5.64 1.34
CA ASN A 579 -14.89 -4.60 0.54
C ASN A 579 -14.36 -5.14 -0.81
N GLU A 580 -15.20 -5.86 -1.56
CA GLU A 580 -14.85 -6.49 -2.84
C GLU A 580 -15.81 -6.06 -3.96
N PRO A 581 -15.35 -6.00 -5.23
CA PRO A 581 -16.25 -5.81 -6.35
C PRO A 581 -17.18 -7.01 -6.51
N PHE A 582 -18.44 -6.74 -6.85
CA PHE A 582 -19.49 -7.76 -6.86
C PHE A 582 -20.49 -7.56 -7.98
N ALA A 583 -21.06 -8.65 -8.46
CA ALA A 583 -22.16 -8.64 -9.40
C ALA A 583 -23.50 -8.44 -8.69
N VAL A 584 -24.49 -7.87 -9.37
CA VAL A 584 -25.89 -7.86 -8.95
C VAL A 584 -26.76 -8.37 -10.09
N ILE A 585 -27.62 -9.33 -9.79
CA ILE A 585 -28.61 -9.88 -10.74
C ILE A 585 -30.01 -9.64 -10.19
N LEU A 586 -30.88 -9.06 -11.01
CA LEU A 586 -32.33 -9.03 -10.76
C LEU A 586 -32.96 -10.24 -11.49
N PRO A 587 -33.48 -11.24 -10.77
CA PRO A 587 -33.99 -12.48 -11.38
C PRO A 587 -35.17 -12.28 -12.34
N ASP A 588 -35.92 -11.20 -12.18
CA ASP A 588 -37.05 -10.88 -13.04
C ASP A 588 -36.63 -10.32 -14.41
N ASP A 589 -35.36 -9.97 -14.58
CA ASP A 589 -34.76 -9.75 -15.89
C ASP A 589 -34.06 -11.05 -16.34
N LEU A 590 -34.81 -11.89 -17.04
CA LEU A 590 -34.30 -13.13 -17.61
C LEU A 590 -33.52 -12.82 -18.88
N CYS A 591 -32.24 -13.15 -18.91
CA CYS A 591 -31.38 -12.96 -20.08
C CYS A 591 -30.98 -14.32 -20.66
N ASP A 592 -30.95 -14.43 -21.98
CA ASP A 592 -30.51 -15.62 -22.71
C ASP A 592 -29.55 -15.22 -23.84
N ASN A 593 -28.53 -16.04 -24.06
CA ASN A 593 -27.59 -15.87 -25.17
C ASN A 593 -27.03 -17.24 -25.59
N HIS A 594 -26.77 -17.42 -26.89
CA HIS A 594 -26.15 -18.66 -27.39
C HIS A 594 -24.64 -18.74 -27.13
N GLY A 595 -23.99 -17.62 -26.77
CA GLY A 595 -22.60 -17.56 -26.34
C GLY A 595 -22.48 -17.27 -24.84
N ASP A 596 -21.44 -16.54 -24.45
CA ASP A 596 -21.24 -16.10 -23.07
C ASP A 596 -22.50 -15.42 -22.50
N GLY A 597 -22.92 -15.80 -21.29
CA GLY A 597 -23.99 -15.11 -20.56
C GLY A 597 -23.69 -13.62 -20.36
N VAL A 598 -24.74 -12.80 -20.16
CA VAL A 598 -24.59 -11.33 -20.08
C VAL A 598 -23.63 -10.93 -18.96
N LEU A 599 -23.75 -11.55 -17.78
CA LEU A 599 -22.82 -11.27 -16.69
C LEU A 599 -21.38 -11.67 -17.02
N LYS A 600 -21.14 -12.76 -17.77
CA LYS A 600 -19.80 -13.15 -18.21
C LYS A 600 -19.16 -12.08 -19.10
N GLN A 601 -19.93 -11.55 -20.06
CA GLN A 601 -19.49 -10.46 -20.92
C GLN A 601 -19.10 -9.23 -20.10
N MET A 602 -19.92 -8.87 -19.10
CA MET A 602 -19.64 -7.75 -18.20
C MET A 602 -18.40 -7.99 -17.32
N ILE A 603 -18.20 -9.19 -16.77
CA ILE A 603 -17.01 -9.50 -15.96
C ILE A 603 -15.74 -9.42 -16.81
N ASN A 604 -15.80 -9.89 -18.06
CA ASN A 604 -14.69 -9.76 -19.01
C ASN A 604 -14.36 -8.29 -19.29
N LEU A 605 -15.37 -7.42 -19.32
CA LEU A 605 -15.20 -5.98 -19.45
C LEU A 605 -14.61 -5.36 -18.17
N TYR A 606 -15.06 -5.77 -16.99
CA TYR A 606 -14.52 -5.30 -15.71
C TYR A 606 -13.02 -5.60 -15.57
N ARG A 607 -12.56 -6.75 -16.06
CA ARG A 607 -11.12 -7.09 -16.09
C ARG A 607 -10.28 -6.09 -16.88
N LYS A 608 -10.86 -5.44 -17.90
CA LYS A 608 -10.21 -4.41 -18.72
C LYS A 608 -10.31 -3.02 -18.08
N TYR A 609 -11.41 -2.76 -17.39
CA TYR A 609 -11.69 -1.49 -16.72
C TYR A 609 -11.95 -1.74 -15.23
N PRO A 610 -10.92 -2.15 -14.45
CA PRO A 610 -11.05 -2.26 -13.01
C PRO A 610 -11.42 -0.89 -12.44
N ASP A 611 -12.10 -0.87 -11.29
CA ASP A 611 -12.59 0.33 -10.60
C ASP A 611 -13.76 1.08 -11.25
N TYR A 612 -14.38 0.51 -12.29
CA TYR A 612 -15.63 1.02 -12.85
C TYR A 612 -16.81 0.15 -12.43
N CYS A 613 -17.91 0.79 -12.04
CA CYS A 613 -19.21 0.13 -12.08
C CYS A 613 -19.60 -0.09 -13.54
N ILE A 614 -20.16 -1.26 -13.84
CA ILE A 614 -20.66 -1.59 -15.18
C ILE A 614 -22.15 -1.90 -15.07
N VAL A 615 -22.97 -1.22 -15.85
CA VAL A 615 -24.40 -1.51 -15.98
C VAL A 615 -24.69 -2.06 -17.36
N ALA A 616 -25.46 -3.14 -17.46
CA ALA A 616 -25.93 -3.57 -18.78
C ALA A 616 -27.11 -2.71 -19.23
N VAL A 617 -27.16 -2.43 -20.53
CA VAL A 617 -28.21 -1.62 -21.15
C VAL A 617 -28.74 -2.23 -22.43
N GLU A 618 -29.97 -1.89 -22.79
CA GLU A 618 -30.56 -2.18 -24.09
C GLU A 618 -31.35 -0.97 -24.61
N GLU A 619 -31.60 -0.94 -25.92
CA GLU A 619 -32.50 0.05 -26.51
C GLU A 619 -33.95 -0.35 -26.26
N ILE A 620 -34.75 0.61 -25.78
CA ILE A 620 -36.18 0.44 -25.55
C ILE A 620 -37.01 1.42 -26.39
N PRO A 621 -38.29 1.12 -26.64
CA PRO A 621 -39.21 2.11 -27.17
C PRO A 621 -39.30 3.34 -26.24
N PRO A 622 -39.25 4.58 -26.76
CA PRO A 622 -39.22 5.78 -25.91
C PRO A 622 -40.39 5.90 -24.90
N GLN A 623 -41.56 5.36 -25.25
CA GLN A 623 -42.74 5.33 -24.37
C GLN A 623 -42.56 4.47 -23.11
N ASP A 624 -41.59 3.55 -23.10
CA ASP A 624 -41.33 2.62 -21.99
C ASP A 624 -40.28 3.15 -21.00
N SER A 625 -39.72 4.34 -21.24
CA SER A 625 -38.70 4.95 -20.37
C SER A 625 -39.12 5.12 -18.91
N ASN A 626 -40.42 5.27 -18.64
CA ASN A 626 -40.95 5.38 -17.28
C ASN A 626 -40.93 4.07 -16.47
N LYS A 627 -40.50 2.96 -17.08
CA LYS A 627 -40.38 1.64 -16.43
C LYS A 627 -38.97 1.39 -15.88
N TYR A 628 -37.94 2.06 -16.41
CA TYR A 628 -36.53 1.72 -16.17
C TYR A 628 -35.67 2.95 -15.82
N GLY A 629 -34.48 2.73 -15.30
CA GLY A 629 -33.43 3.75 -15.30
C GLY A 629 -32.92 3.96 -16.74
N VAL A 630 -32.74 5.21 -17.17
CA VAL A 630 -32.28 5.54 -18.52
C VAL A 630 -30.97 6.31 -18.45
N ILE A 631 -29.96 5.89 -19.22
CA ILE A 631 -28.62 6.50 -19.21
C ILE A 631 -28.39 7.45 -20.38
N ALA A 632 -27.38 8.29 -20.29
CA ALA A 632 -26.79 9.00 -21.42
C ALA A 632 -25.29 9.18 -21.21
N GLY A 633 -24.54 9.20 -22.30
CA GLY A 633 -23.09 9.29 -22.24
C GLY A 633 -22.43 9.20 -23.60
N SER A 634 -21.11 9.13 -23.60
CA SER A 634 -20.27 9.08 -24.80
C SER A 634 -19.75 7.67 -25.05
N TYR A 635 -19.76 7.22 -26.31
CA TYR A 635 -19.21 5.92 -26.69
C TYR A 635 -17.68 5.95 -26.58
N LEU A 636 -17.13 4.98 -25.85
CA LEU A 636 -15.69 4.72 -25.81
C LEU A 636 -15.29 3.76 -26.94
N GLU A 637 -16.11 2.72 -27.13
CA GLU A 637 -15.95 1.69 -28.16
C GLU A 637 -17.33 1.22 -28.63
N LYS A 638 -17.37 0.30 -29.60
CA LYS A 638 -18.62 -0.35 -30.02
C LYS A 638 -19.25 -1.03 -28.80
N ASN A 639 -20.51 -0.71 -28.50
CA ASN A 639 -21.30 -1.23 -27.39
C ASN A 639 -20.82 -0.82 -25.97
N LEU A 640 -19.84 0.08 -25.84
CA LEU A 640 -19.32 0.55 -24.55
C LEU A 640 -19.46 2.06 -24.41
N ILE A 641 -20.17 2.49 -23.37
CA ILE A 641 -20.54 3.89 -23.15
C ILE A 641 -20.02 4.34 -21.80
N LYS A 642 -19.31 5.47 -21.76
CA LYS A 642 -19.00 6.16 -20.51
C LYS A 642 -20.21 6.95 -20.06
N VAL A 643 -20.78 6.61 -18.92
CA VAL A 643 -22.03 7.23 -18.46
C VAL A 643 -21.74 8.61 -17.87
N GLU A 644 -22.45 9.62 -18.37
CA GLU A 644 -22.34 11.02 -17.93
C GLU A 644 -23.59 11.45 -17.17
N ASN A 645 -24.74 10.86 -17.50
CA ASN A 645 -26.02 11.13 -16.85
C ASN A 645 -26.89 9.86 -16.79
N MET A 646 -27.77 9.78 -15.82
CA MET A 646 -28.78 8.73 -15.72
C MET A 646 -29.95 9.20 -14.86
N VAL A 647 -31.16 8.72 -15.16
CA VAL A 647 -32.39 9.12 -14.46
C VAL A 647 -33.25 7.89 -14.21
N GLU A 648 -33.76 7.73 -12.99
CA GLU A 648 -34.69 6.65 -12.63
C GLU A 648 -36.10 6.95 -13.15
N LYS A 649 -36.63 6.07 -14.00
CA LYS A 649 -38.02 6.08 -14.48
C LYS A 649 -38.49 7.47 -14.94
N PRO A 650 -37.76 8.11 -15.88
CA PRO A 650 -38.16 9.41 -16.41
C PRO A 650 -39.45 9.29 -17.22
N GLU A 651 -40.23 10.36 -17.28
CA GLU A 651 -41.29 10.45 -18.30
C GLU A 651 -40.65 10.49 -19.71
N PRO A 652 -41.32 10.00 -20.77
CA PRO A 652 -40.72 9.93 -22.11
C PRO A 652 -40.12 11.23 -22.64
N LYS A 653 -40.69 12.38 -22.26
CA LYS A 653 -40.21 13.72 -22.62
C LYS A 653 -38.94 14.16 -21.87
N ASP A 654 -38.69 13.56 -20.71
CA ASP A 654 -37.60 13.90 -19.78
C ASP A 654 -36.49 12.83 -19.81
N ALA A 655 -36.66 11.77 -20.62
CA ALA A 655 -35.70 10.69 -20.77
C ALA A 655 -34.44 11.17 -21.51
N PRO A 656 -33.23 10.94 -20.94
CA PRO A 656 -32.00 11.46 -21.55
C PRO A 656 -31.55 10.69 -22.80
N SER A 657 -32.07 9.47 -23.01
CA SER A 657 -31.90 8.67 -24.24
C SER A 657 -32.99 7.57 -24.32
N ASN A 658 -32.82 6.60 -25.22
CA ASN A 658 -33.59 5.35 -25.27
C ASN A 658 -32.85 4.13 -24.71
N LEU A 659 -31.70 4.32 -24.05
CA LEU A 659 -30.90 3.24 -23.46
C LEU A 659 -31.32 3.00 -22.00
N ALA A 660 -31.99 1.88 -21.77
CA ALA A 660 -32.49 1.49 -20.46
C ALA A 660 -31.52 0.56 -19.74
N ILE A 661 -31.34 0.78 -18.43
CA ILE A 661 -30.61 -0.11 -17.53
C ILE A 661 -31.42 -1.39 -17.35
N ILE A 662 -30.74 -2.52 -17.53
CA ILE A 662 -31.29 -3.84 -17.24
C ILE A 662 -30.73 -4.37 -15.92
N GLY A 663 -31.35 -5.42 -15.38
CA GLY A 663 -31.05 -6.02 -14.09
C GLY A 663 -29.73 -6.78 -13.99
N ARG A 664 -28.65 -6.27 -14.60
CA ARG A 664 -27.27 -6.78 -14.46
C ARG A 664 -26.34 -5.62 -14.15
N TYR A 665 -25.62 -5.76 -13.05
CA TYR A 665 -24.67 -4.76 -12.56
C TYR A 665 -23.38 -5.44 -12.14
N ILE A 666 -22.27 -4.76 -12.34
CA ILE A 666 -21.02 -4.96 -11.61
C ILE A 666 -20.79 -3.68 -10.82
N LEU A 667 -20.66 -3.82 -9.51
CA LEU A 667 -20.51 -2.70 -8.60
C LEU A 667 -19.17 -2.80 -7.86
N ILE A 668 -18.55 -1.64 -7.65
CA ILE A 668 -17.33 -1.50 -6.85
C ILE A 668 -17.67 -1.16 -5.39
N PRO A 669 -16.79 -1.44 -4.42
CA PRO A 669 -17.09 -1.27 -3.00
C PRO A 669 -17.57 0.13 -2.60
N GLU A 670 -17.08 1.19 -3.27
CA GLU A 670 -17.44 2.58 -3.01
C GLU A 670 -18.94 2.86 -3.19
N ILE A 671 -19.68 1.98 -3.88
CA ILE A 671 -21.13 2.10 -3.99
C ILE A 671 -21.82 2.08 -2.61
N PHE A 672 -21.27 1.35 -1.63
CA PHE A 672 -21.89 1.23 -0.31
C PHE A 672 -21.79 2.54 0.48
N ASP A 673 -20.66 3.24 0.39
CA ASP A 673 -20.49 4.56 1.00
C ASP A 673 -21.46 5.58 0.41
N ILE A 674 -21.67 5.52 -0.91
CA ILE A 674 -22.62 6.41 -1.59
C ILE A 674 -24.06 6.05 -1.23
N LEU A 675 -24.41 4.76 -1.22
CA LEU A 675 -25.76 4.29 -0.87
C LEU A 675 -26.13 4.66 0.57
N LYS A 676 -25.16 4.67 1.49
CA LYS A 676 -25.37 5.09 2.88
C LYS A 676 -25.87 6.54 3.00
N GLU A 677 -25.38 7.42 2.13
CA GLU A 677 -25.72 8.85 2.12
C GLU A 677 -26.81 9.20 1.09
N THR A 678 -27.22 8.25 0.25
CA THR A 678 -28.19 8.47 -0.83
C THR A 678 -29.59 8.69 -0.23
N LYS A 679 -30.17 9.84 -0.52
CA LYS A 679 -31.53 10.20 -0.07
C LYS A 679 -32.59 9.52 -0.94
N PRO A 680 -33.81 9.30 -0.42
CA PRO A 680 -34.91 8.78 -1.23
C PRO A 680 -35.23 9.68 -2.44
N GLY A 681 -35.31 9.07 -3.62
CA GLY A 681 -35.60 9.72 -4.90
C GLY A 681 -37.01 9.44 -5.39
N LYS A 682 -37.14 8.96 -6.65
CA LYS A 682 -38.44 8.65 -7.27
C LYS A 682 -39.22 7.65 -6.41
N GLY A 683 -40.48 7.99 -6.10
CA GLY A 683 -41.37 7.15 -5.30
C GLY A 683 -41.08 7.12 -3.79
N GLY A 684 -40.17 7.97 -3.30
CA GLY A 684 -39.74 7.94 -1.88
C GLY A 684 -38.84 6.74 -1.56
N GLU A 685 -38.20 6.18 -2.58
CA GLU A 685 -37.32 5.01 -2.49
C GLU A 685 -35.85 5.42 -2.70
N ILE A 686 -34.93 4.73 -2.04
CA ILE A 686 -33.49 4.81 -2.29
C ILE A 686 -33.18 3.98 -3.55
N GLN A 687 -32.86 4.66 -4.65
CA GLN A 687 -32.61 4.04 -5.95
C GLN A 687 -31.12 3.83 -6.19
N ILE A 688 -30.76 2.70 -6.82
CA ILE A 688 -29.38 2.45 -7.23
C ILE A 688 -28.94 3.41 -8.33
N THR A 689 -29.85 3.84 -9.20
CA THR A 689 -29.62 4.80 -10.28
C THR A 689 -29.12 6.16 -9.75
N ASP A 690 -29.66 6.63 -8.62
CA ASP A 690 -29.23 7.89 -8.00
C ASP A 690 -27.80 7.77 -7.42
N ALA A 691 -27.47 6.62 -6.83
CA ALA A 691 -26.13 6.33 -6.32
C ALA A 691 -25.10 6.18 -7.47
N LEU A 692 -25.47 5.46 -8.53
CA LEU A 692 -24.64 5.31 -9.72
C LEU A 692 -24.43 6.64 -10.45
N LEU A 693 -25.41 7.55 -10.48
CA LEU A 693 -25.23 8.89 -11.01
C LEU A 693 -24.12 9.67 -10.26
N THR A 694 -24.02 9.46 -8.95
CA THR A 694 -22.96 10.08 -8.13
C THR A 694 -21.58 9.56 -8.54
N LEU A 695 -21.43 8.24 -8.78
CA LEU A 695 -20.19 7.66 -9.32
C LEU A 695 -19.93 8.07 -10.77
N ALA A 696 -20.97 8.20 -11.59
CA ALA A 696 -20.84 8.60 -12.99
C ALA A 696 -20.24 10.00 -13.11
N LYS A 697 -20.63 10.92 -12.22
CA LYS A 697 -20.03 12.27 -12.12
C LYS A 697 -18.55 12.25 -11.71
N GLN A 698 -18.10 11.18 -11.07
CA GLN A 698 -16.68 10.93 -10.75
C GLN A 698 -15.96 10.19 -11.89
N GLY A 699 -16.66 9.87 -12.98
CA GLY A 699 -16.12 9.16 -14.13
C GLY A 699 -15.97 7.65 -13.92
N LYS A 700 -16.64 7.06 -12.92
CA LYS A 700 -16.48 5.64 -12.52
C LYS A 700 -17.62 4.70 -12.97
N VAL A 701 -18.40 5.07 -14.00
CA VAL A 701 -19.51 4.22 -14.48
C VAL A 701 -19.46 4.03 -15.99
N LEU A 702 -19.51 2.77 -16.41
CA LEU A 702 -19.67 2.34 -17.80
C LEU A 702 -21.04 1.69 -18.00
N ALA A 703 -21.62 1.88 -19.17
CA ALA A 703 -22.78 1.14 -19.64
C ALA A 703 -22.37 0.24 -20.80
N TYR A 704 -22.82 -1.02 -20.77
CA TYR A 704 -22.50 -2.03 -21.76
C TYR A 704 -23.76 -2.52 -22.47
N GLN A 705 -23.81 -2.34 -23.79
CA GLN A 705 -24.87 -2.86 -24.63
C GLN A 705 -24.56 -4.33 -24.95
N PHE A 706 -25.15 -5.24 -24.17
CA PHE A 706 -24.81 -6.65 -24.19
C PHE A 706 -25.28 -7.38 -25.46
N GLU A 707 -24.65 -8.51 -25.75
CA GLU A 707 -25.13 -9.44 -26.77
C GLU A 707 -26.02 -10.51 -26.12
N GLY A 708 -27.25 -10.64 -26.61
CA GLY A 708 -28.23 -11.59 -26.09
C GLY A 708 -29.65 -11.03 -26.18
N ARG A 709 -30.58 -11.70 -25.49
CA ARG A 709 -31.98 -11.29 -25.41
C ARG A 709 -32.43 -11.23 -23.96
N ARG A 710 -33.07 -10.14 -23.58
CA ARG A 710 -33.74 -9.97 -22.29
C ARG A 710 -35.24 -10.23 -22.42
N PHE A 711 -35.83 -10.78 -21.36
CA PHE A 711 -37.26 -10.87 -21.13
C PHE A 711 -37.61 -10.23 -19.77
N ASP A 712 -38.43 -9.17 -19.77
CA ASP A 712 -38.95 -8.54 -18.54
C ASP A 712 -40.06 -9.40 -17.90
N CYS A 713 -39.62 -10.40 -17.14
CA CYS A 713 -40.48 -11.28 -16.36
C CYS A 713 -41.04 -10.61 -15.10
N GLY A 714 -40.76 -9.31 -14.89
CA GLY A 714 -41.44 -8.46 -13.93
C GLY A 714 -42.84 -8.02 -14.41
N SER A 715 -43.17 -8.31 -15.67
CA SER A 715 -44.48 -8.09 -16.30
C SER A 715 -45.10 -9.42 -16.75
N VAL A 716 -46.45 -9.48 -16.81
CA VAL A 716 -47.15 -10.68 -17.28
C VAL A 716 -46.83 -10.97 -18.75
N ASP A 717 -46.77 -9.94 -19.59
CA ASP A 717 -46.49 -10.09 -21.02
C ASP A 717 -45.08 -10.65 -21.25
N GLY A 718 -44.07 -10.09 -20.60
CA GLY A 718 -42.69 -10.57 -20.72
C GLY A 718 -42.49 -11.97 -20.13
N PHE A 719 -43.22 -12.32 -19.07
CA PHE A 719 -43.20 -13.69 -18.53
C PHE A 719 -43.80 -14.72 -19.51
N VAL A 720 -44.88 -14.38 -20.20
CA VAL A 720 -45.48 -15.22 -21.24
C VAL A 720 -44.56 -15.33 -22.45
N GLU A 721 -43.92 -14.23 -22.86
CA GLU A 721 -42.94 -14.22 -23.94
C GLU A 721 -41.76 -15.16 -23.64
N ALA A 722 -41.17 -15.03 -22.45
CA ALA A 722 -40.11 -15.91 -21.98
C ALA A 722 -40.55 -17.38 -22.01
N THR A 723 -41.71 -17.70 -21.43
CA THR A 723 -42.23 -19.07 -21.39
C THR A 723 -42.37 -19.66 -22.79
N ASN A 724 -42.91 -18.90 -23.74
CA ASN A 724 -43.05 -19.33 -25.12
C ASN A 724 -41.71 -19.52 -25.82
N PHE A 725 -40.76 -18.60 -25.60
CA PHE A 725 -39.42 -18.67 -26.18
C PHE A 725 -38.68 -19.94 -25.71
N PHE A 726 -38.60 -20.15 -24.40
CA PHE A 726 -37.95 -21.32 -23.82
C PHE A 726 -38.70 -22.61 -24.20
N TYR A 727 -40.04 -22.59 -24.29
CA TYR A 727 -40.79 -23.76 -24.75
C TYR A 727 -40.40 -24.17 -26.18
N GLN A 728 -40.31 -23.21 -27.11
CA GLN A 728 -39.95 -23.52 -28.49
C GLN A 728 -38.50 -24.02 -28.60
N ASN A 729 -37.57 -23.43 -27.84
CA ASN A 729 -36.16 -23.86 -27.83
C ASN A 729 -35.94 -25.18 -27.07
N SER A 730 -36.84 -25.56 -26.17
CA SER A 730 -36.79 -26.84 -25.46
C SER A 730 -37.30 -28.04 -26.27
N LYS A 731 -37.98 -27.81 -27.41
CA LYS A 731 -38.54 -28.88 -28.26
C LYS A 731 -37.50 -29.76 -28.94
N ASP A 732 -36.23 -29.35 -28.94
CA ASP A 732 -35.13 -30.20 -29.41
C ASP A 732 -34.59 -31.13 -28.29
N PHE A 733 -35.05 -30.97 -27.04
CA PHE A 733 -34.57 -31.71 -25.85
C PHE A 733 -35.66 -32.37 -24.98
N LEU A 734 -36.94 -31.99 -25.13
CA LEU A 734 -38.11 -32.69 -24.58
C LEU A 734 -38.66 -33.70 -25.59
#